data_AF-H2Z4K7-F1
#
_entry.id   AF-H2Z4K7-F1
#
_cell.length_a   1.000
_cell.length_b   1.000
_cell.length_c   1.000
_cell.angle_alpha   90.00
_cell.angle_beta   90.00
_cell.angle_gamma   90.00
#
_symmetry.space_group_name_H-M   'P 1'
#
loop_
_entity.id
_entity.type
_entity.pdbx_description
1 polymer ?
#
loop_
_entity_poly.entity_id
_entity_poly.type
_entity_poly.pdbx_seq_one_letter_code
_entity_poly.pdbx_strand_id
1 'polypeptide(L)'
;LDYHIEKGLMFWTDVTLDRIMRSYVNGSGVQQVVSSGLESPGGVAVDWIHNLLYWTDSGTSRVEVSHLDGSYRKVLVWDNLEKPRALALHPLHSLMFWTDWGDSPRLESAAMDGSQRHTVASRNLHWPNGITIDYTRNQIYWADAKYHIIEKANLDGGNRRAVISRGLLHPFGVAIFEDKLYWTDWQSKSVNSANKFTGRGAKTIRSRLHFPMDIQTYHPLRQPKDINRCERSNCSHLCLPRPGGVTCACPTGFRRVNITHCAENIDHFLVFTRKTDIRRISFDGLERADTVLPVKNLKNAVALDWHSQHPGHIYWSDVGRDSISRAEWDGSNEKVIVSSSLDSPAGLAVDWITNKIYWTEAGINRIEVALLDGSMRCVLIWTGLDRPRAIVVHPATGHMIWTDWGTEPKIERAGMDGTNRTTLVSSGLTWPNGVAIDYLTDRVYWTDAGAKTIESCDLHGANRQVVVGDDLPHPFGITMDEDTIYWTDWQSKCISSADKRTGMNRKILRENLEYLMDIRFYHNSRPQSPNPCSVRNGGCTHLCLLSPNLDGVNGGDILSTPYRCACPTGLTLSHDRHKCNTEMNKFLAIARRTDIRVISLDVQYSADVKLPIRSFLANVVDVAVDPRDGYLYWSDIGSHEISRTLLIDPAVSEAVVSSGLDIVEGLVVDPIGRLLYWTDDGRDIISVSSLDGAHQRVLVHNDLGSPRAIALHQGIGYMYWTDWGNNPSAKIERAGMDGTDRSVIVSSDLIWPNGITIDQELGWLIWDVHYQPHQQRIERSDLLGGNRTIIHSSSPHPYSISCLDGFVYWTDWETRNVRRMDLHNTSDVRTLRENMPSMMGMKAVSMEPPGPNICGLNNGGCSHLCLRSPTARMGYTCACPTGIRIGRDGKTCSDLPEEYLLFTTRLSIRRLSLEADTNTYVELPVGDLENTIALDYHYGRQLLFYTDVYLDVIKRSNLDGTNSKTIVSRKLQTTDGVAVDWVADNIYWTDAGPKTISVARLDGSSRKVLIDQGLDEPRALVVHPSRGLVFWTDWGEKAKIEKMNMDGSGRKVRIAVICSGRTDSSIDYNNSRLFYVDASDELNRIETCDFNGRKRRVVVS
;
A
#
# COMPACT_ATOMS: atom_id res chain seq x y z
N LEU A 1 -14.67 33.70 0.62
CA LEU A 1 -13.25 34.12 0.52
C LEU A 1 -13.09 35.38 1.34
N ASP A 2 -12.06 35.47 2.18
CA ASP A 2 -11.72 36.71 2.90
C ASP A 2 -10.21 36.76 3.20
N TYR A 3 -9.70 37.85 3.74
CA TYR A 3 -8.25 38.06 3.94
C TYR A 3 -7.93 38.77 5.26
N HIS A 4 -6.66 38.72 5.66
CA HIS A 4 -6.10 39.51 6.74
C HIS A 4 -4.90 40.30 6.23
N ILE A 5 -5.04 41.62 6.10
CA ILE A 5 -4.05 42.43 5.37
C ILE A 5 -2.72 42.54 6.10
N GLU A 6 -2.74 42.76 7.42
CA GLU A 6 -1.53 42.95 8.23
C GLU A 6 -0.70 41.66 8.34
N LYS A 7 -1.34 40.50 8.40
CA LYS A 7 -0.67 39.19 8.40
C LYS A 7 -0.38 38.64 6.99
N GLY A 8 -0.88 39.29 5.93
CA GLY A 8 -0.71 38.84 4.55
C GLY A 8 -1.37 37.48 4.25
N LEU A 9 -2.42 37.11 4.99
CA LEU A 9 -3.11 35.82 4.87
C LEU A 9 -4.40 35.95 4.06
N MET A 10 -4.75 34.90 3.33
CA MET A 10 -6.04 34.75 2.66
C MET A 10 -6.69 33.42 3.06
N PHE A 11 -8.02 33.42 3.20
CA PHE A 11 -8.83 32.29 3.64
C PHE A 11 -9.96 32.04 2.65
N TRP A 12 -10.15 30.78 2.26
CA TRP A 12 -11.26 30.39 1.41
C TRP A 12 -11.83 29.05 1.82
N THR A 13 -13.11 28.85 1.48
CA THR A 13 -13.83 27.61 1.62
C THR A 13 -13.76 26.83 0.31
N ASP A 14 -13.54 25.53 0.42
CA ASP A 14 -13.64 24.60 -0.68
C ASP A 14 -14.82 23.65 -0.41
N VAL A 15 -15.91 23.84 -1.17
CA VAL A 15 -17.15 23.05 -1.06
C VAL A 15 -16.99 21.67 -1.69
N THR A 16 -15.98 21.44 -2.54
CA THR A 16 -15.75 20.11 -3.13
C THR A 16 -14.89 19.22 -2.24
N LEU A 17 -14.02 19.82 -1.43
CA LEU A 17 -13.14 19.11 -0.51
C LEU A 17 -13.65 19.12 0.93
N ASP A 18 -14.69 19.90 1.23
CA ASP A 18 -15.21 20.19 2.57
C ASP A 18 -14.13 20.73 3.51
N ARG A 19 -13.37 21.73 3.05
CA ARG A 19 -12.25 22.30 3.82
C ARG A 19 -12.25 23.82 3.84
N ILE A 20 -11.67 24.36 4.90
CA ILE A 20 -11.25 25.76 4.95
C ILE A 20 -9.74 25.80 4.78
N MET A 21 -9.31 26.54 3.78
CA MET A 21 -7.91 26.68 3.37
C MET A 21 -7.39 28.05 3.74
N ARG A 22 -6.08 28.14 4.02
CA ARG A 22 -5.35 29.39 4.09
C ARG A 22 -4.12 29.36 3.20
N SER A 23 -3.68 30.54 2.76
CA SER A 23 -2.36 30.74 2.18
C SER A 23 -1.89 32.17 2.43
N TYR A 24 -0.63 32.45 2.08
CA TYR A 24 -0.20 33.83 1.89
C TYR A 24 -0.75 34.38 0.58
N VAL A 25 -0.95 35.70 0.51
CA VAL A 25 -1.46 36.39 -0.70
C VAL A 25 -0.55 36.20 -1.92
N ASN A 26 0.73 35.88 -1.71
CA ASN A 26 1.68 35.53 -2.78
C ASN A 26 1.52 34.10 -3.35
N GLY A 27 0.57 33.31 -2.83
CA GLY A 27 0.30 31.93 -3.26
C GLY A 27 1.13 30.86 -2.56
N SER A 28 2.05 31.22 -1.67
CA SER A 28 2.84 30.27 -0.88
C SER A 28 2.12 29.84 0.40
N GLY A 29 2.58 28.74 1.01
CA GLY A 29 2.13 28.31 2.34
C GLY A 29 0.68 27.86 2.40
N VAL A 30 0.17 27.20 1.36
CA VAL A 30 -1.18 26.63 1.32
C VAL A 30 -1.32 25.57 2.41
N GLN A 31 -2.26 25.78 3.33
CA GLN A 31 -2.51 24.89 4.46
C GLN A 31 -4.01 24.72 4.69
N GLN A 32 -4.40 23.55 5.18
CA GLN A 32 -5.76 23.28 5.62
C GLN A 32 -5.91 23.76 7.06
N VAL A 33 -6.86 24.64 7.30
CA VAL A 33 -7.16 25.22 8.62
C VAL A 33 -8.21 24.37 9.32
N VAL A 34 -9.28 24.02 8.61
CA VAL A 34 -10.33 23.11 9.07
C VAL A 34 -10.50 22.04 8.02
N SER A 35 -10.26 20.78 8.42
CA SER A 35 -10.27 19.62 7.53
C SER A 35 -11.32 18.57 7.87
N SER A 36 -12.09 18.76 8.95
CA SER A 36 -13.09 17.82 9.43
C SER A 36 -14.34 18.53 9.93
N GLY A 37 -15.48 17.83 9.88
CA GLY A 37 -16.77 18.35 10.34
C GLY A 37 -17.31 19.53 9.54
N LEU A 38 -17.04 19.54 8.24
CA LEU A 38 -17.65 20.44 7.27
C LEU A 38 -18.37 19.57 6.23
N GLU A 39 -19.49 20.05 5.68
CA GLU A 39 -20.24 19.32 4.65
C GLU A 39 -20.62 20.21 3.46
N SER A 40 -20.85 21.51 3.69
CA SER A 40 -20.96 22.48 2.61
C SER A 40 -20.62 23.88 3.12
N PRO A 41 -19.33 24.14 3.42
CA PRO A 41 -18.88 25.42 3.96
C PRO A 41 -19.02 26.52 2.91
N GLY A 42 -19.95 27.45 3.14
CA GLY A 42 -20.25 28.54 2.21
C GLY A 42 -19.39 29.77 2.48
N GLY A 43 -19.89 30.64 3.34
CA GLY A 43 -19.30 31.92 3.70
C GLY A 43 -18.17 31.76 4.71
N VAL A 44 -17.11 32.54 4.52
CA VAL A 44 -16.00 32.68 5.45
C VAL A 44 -15.68 34.16 5.61
N ALA A 45 -15.47 34.60 6.84
CA ALA A 45 -15.15 35.97 7.16
C ALA A 45 -14.11 36.04 8.27
N VAL A 46 -13.19 37.00 8.17
CA VAL A 46 -12.05 37.17 9.06
C VAL A 46 -12.28 38.39 9.95
N ASP A 47 -12.16 38.20 11.25
CA ASP A 47 -11.99 39.31 12.19
C ASP A 47 -10.50 39.69 12.24
N TRP A 48 -10.12 40.68 11.44
CA TRP A 48 -8.74 41.19 11.39
C TRP A 48 -8.34 42.00 12.63
N ILE A 49 -9.28 42.32 13.53
CA ILE A 49 -8.99 43.06 14.77
C ILE A 49 -8.68 42.10 15.91
N HIS A 50 -9.48 41.04 16.05
CA HIS A 50 -9.34 40.07 17.15
C HIS A 50 -8.66 38.75 16.73
N ASN A 51 -8.26 38.60 15.46
CA ASN A 51 -7.62 37.40 14.91
C ASN A 51 -8.49 36.13 15.00
N LEU A 52 -9.76 36.26 14.60
CA LEU A 52 -10.71 35.14 14.59
C LEU A 52 -11.19 34.84 13.18
N LEU A 53 -11.53 33.58 12.94
CA LEU A 53 -12.08 33.09 11.69
C LEU A 53 -13.51 32.61 11.93
N TYR A 54 -14.45 33.09 11.13
CA TYR A 54 -15.85 32.70 11.20
C TYR A 54 -16.29 32.10 9.87
N TRP A 55 -17.18 31.12 9.91
CA TRP A 55 -17.77 30.54 8.71
C TRP A 55 -19.19 30.05 8.93
N THR A 56 -19.89 29.88 7.81
CA THR A 56 -21.22 29.26 7.75
C THR A 56 -21.13 27.96 6.98
N ASP A 57 -21.78 26.93 7.48
CA ASP A 57 -21.89 25.64 6.80
C ASP A 57 -23.36 25.29 6.57
N SER A 58 -23.73 25.16 5.29
CA SER A 58 -25.09 24.86 4.88
C SER A 58 -25.45 23.39 4.96
N GLY A 59 -24.47 22.50 4.99
CA GLY A 59 -24.69 21.06 5.18
C GLY A 59 -24.93 20.73 6.65
N THR A 60 -24.13 21.31 7.55
CA THR A 60 -24.28 21.09 9.01
C THR A 60 -25.24 22.07 9.70
N SER A 61 -25.79 23.03 8.94
CA SER A 61 -26.69 24.10 9.40
C SER A 61 -26.14 24.89 10.59
N ARG A 62 -24.89 25.35 10.49
CA ARG A 62 -24.16 26.00 11.61
C ARG A 62 -23.43 27.27 11.22
N VAL A 63 -23.24 28.13 12.21
CA VAL A 63 -22.26 29.23 12.20
C VAL A 63 -21.24 28.99 13.29
N GLU A 64 -19.97 29.05 12.93
CA GLU A 64 -18.87 28.63 13.79
C GLU A 64 -17.72 29.63 13.80
N VAL A 65 -16.89 29.53 14.83
CA VAL A 65 -15.71 30.38 15.04
C VAL A 65 -14.51 29.55 15.51
N SER A 66 -13.32 29.98 15.12
CA SER A 66 -12.03 29.50 15.62
C SER A 66 -10.97 30.61 15.57
N HIS A 67 -9.77 30.32 16.08
CA HIS A 67 -8.60 31.14 15.75
C HIS A 67 -8.21 31.00 14.27
N LEU A 68 -7.35 31.90 13.78
CA LEU A 68 -6.86 31.88 12.38
C LEU A 68 -6.11 30.59 11.97
N ASP A 69 -5.72 29.75 12.93
CA ASP A 69 -5.10 28.44 12.71
C ASP A 69 -6.07 27.26 12.80
N GLY A 70 -7.35 27.50 13.10
CA GLY A 70 -8.37 26.46 13.26
C GLY A 70 -8.50 25.92 14.68
N SER A 71 -7.63 26.35 15.62
CA SER A 71 -7.70 25.93 17.01
C SER A 71 -8.92 26.50 17.74
N TYR A 72 -9.34 25.80 18.80
CA TYR A 72 -10.44 26.21 19.69
C TYR A 72 -11.77 26.46 18.96
N ARG A 73 -12.18 25.54 18.10
CA ARG A 73 -13.45 25.61 17.36
C ARG A 73 -14.68 25.66 18.29
N LYS A 74 -15.60 26.58 18.03
CA LYS A 74 -16.87 26.73 18.74
C LYS A 74 -18.05 26.93 17.78
N VAL A 75 -19.15 26.22 18.03
CA VAL A 75 -20.44 26.44 17.36
C VAL A 75 -21.15 27.59 18.06
N LEU A 76 -21.50 28.65 17.31
CA LEU A 76 -22.18 29.84 17.83
C LEU A 76 -23.68 29.80 17.61
N VAL A 77 -24.10 29.39 16.41
CA VAL A 77 -25.50 29.31 16.02
C VAL A 77 -25.74 27.97 15.33
N TRP A 78 -26.76 27.24 15.80
CA TRP A 78 -27.14 25.93 15.26
C TRP A 78 -28.65 25.71 15.33
N ASP A 79 -29.35 26.34 16.28
CA ASP A 79 -30.80 26.23 16.43
C ASP A 79 -31.54 27.11 15.42
N ASN A 80 -32.64 26.60 14.86
CA ASN A 80 -33.47 27.27 13.84
C ASN A 80 -32.60 27.93 12.74
N LEU A 81 -31.71 27.16 12.14
CA LEU A 81 -30.86 27.55 11.02
C LEU A 81 -30.99 26.48 9.95
N GLU A 82 -31.22 26.86 8.69
CA GLU A 82 -31.51 25.88 7.63
C GLU A 82 -30.31 25.77 6.69
N LYS A 83 -30.09 26.78 5.85
CA LYS A 83 -28.99 26.81 4.86
C LYS A 83 -28.25 28.14 4.90
N PRO A 84 -27.43 28.40 5.93
CA PRO A 84 -26.63 29.61 6.00
C PRO A 84 -25.58 29.61 4.87
N ARG A 85 -25.45 30.71 4.13
CA ARG A 85 -24.61 30.77 2.91
C ARG A 85 -23.56 31.86 2.95
N ALA A 86 -23.94 33.12 3.02
CA ALA A 86 -22.97 34.22 3.01
C ALA A 86 -22.79 34.77 4.42
N LEU A 87 -21.58 35.23 4.74
CA LEU A 87 -21.22 35.76 6.05
C LEU A 87 -20.40 37.04 5.87
N ALA A 88 -20.72 38.09 6.63
CA ALA A 88 -19.93 39.29 6.72
C ALA A 88 -19.83 39.77 8.18
N LEU A 89 -18.64 40.22 8.56
CA LEU A 89 -18.35 40.70 9.91
C LEU A 89 -18.18 42.22 9.93
N HIS A 90 -18.61 42.82 11.05
CA HIS A 90 -18.35 44.21 11.39
C HIS A 90 -17.54 44.29 12.70
N PRO A 91 -16.21 44.05 12.66
CA PRO A 91 -15.37 43.99 13.87
C PRO A 91 -15.49 45.22 14.79
N LEU A 92 -15.60 46.44 14.22
CA LEU A 92 -15.73 47.69 14.98
C LEU A 92 -16.97 47.73 15.91
N HIS A 93 -18.09 47.20 15.43
CA HIS A 93 -19.35 47.12 16.18
C HIS A 93 -19.56 45.74 16.83
N SER A 94 -18.65 44.79 16.60
CA SER A 94 -18.71 43.42 17.12
C SER A 94 -19.98 42.66 16.70
N LEU A 95 -20.43 42.87 15.45
CA LEU A 95 -21.61 42.26 14.86
C LEU A 95 -21.23 41.34 13.70
N MET A 96 -22.02 40.29 13.50
CA MET A 96 -21.94 39.38 12.36
C MET A 96 -23.30 39.29 11.66
N PHE A 97 -23.27 39.20 10.33
CA PHE A 97 -24.45 39.12 9.47
C PHE A 97 -24.32 37.94 8.53
N TRP A 98 -25.39 37.16 8.39
CA TRP A 98 -25.42 36.05 7.44
C TRP A 98 -26.75 35.95 6.69
N THR A 99 -26.70 35.31 5.53
CA THR A 99 -27.88 34.97 4.74
C THR A 99 -28.23 33.50 4.93
N ASP A 100 -29.51 33.20 5.12
CA ASP A 100 -30.07 31.85 5.12
C ASP A 100 -31.04 31.74 3.94
N TRP A 101 -30.81 30.77 3.06
CA TRP A 101 -31.61 30.56 1.83
C TRP A 101 -32.43 29.27 1.88
N GLY A 102 -32.66 28.72 3.07
CA GLY A 102 -33.54 27.57 3.27
C GLY A 102 -35.00 27.82 2.83
N ASP A 103 -35.89 26.93 3.26
CA ASP A 103 -37.33 27.03 3.01
C ASP A 103 -37.91 28.33 3.61
N SER A 104 -37.29 28.84 4.68
CA SER A 104 -37.60 30.14 5.28
C SER A 104 -36.45 31.17 5.09
N PRO A 105 -36.32 31.80 3.90
CA PRO A 105 -35.18 32.65 3.59
C PRO A 105 -35.17 33.93 4.45
N ARG A 106 -34.03 34.19 5.09
CA ARG A 106 -33.86 35.29 6.03
C ARG A 106 -32.45 35.86 6.02
N LEU A 107 -32.35 37.13 6.35
CA LEU A 107 -31.10 37.80 6.68
C LEU A 107 -31.09 38.06 8.18
N GLU A 108 -30.05 37.60 8.85
CA GLU A 108 -29.94 37.66 10.30
C GLU A 108 -28.67 38.34 10.76
N SER A 109 -28.73 38.88 11.97
CA SER A 109 -27.61 39.51 12.66
C SER A 109 -27.50 38.97 14.08
N ALA A 110 -26.27 38.85 14.56
CA ALA A 110 -25.97 38.59 15.96
C ALA A 110 -24.67 39.32 16.37
N ALA A 111 -24.41 39.40 17.66
CA ALA A 111 -23.08 39.71 18.15
C ALA A 111 -22.09 38.60 17.75
N MET A 112 -20.80 38.94 17.66
CA MET A 112 -19.74 37.99 17.27
C MET A 112 -19.47 36.88 18.31
N ASP A 113 -20.13 36.93 19.47
CA ASP A 113 -20.21 35.85 20.47
C ASP A 113 -21.47 34.95 20.31
N GLY A 114 -22.29 35.19 19.28
CA GLY A 114 -23.55 34.48 19.03
C GLY A 114 -24.77 35.04 19.77
N SER A 115 -24.60 36.01 20.67
CA SER A 115 -25.71 36.60 21.43
C SER A 115 -26.48 37.67 20.64
N GLN A 116 -27.63 38.12 21.18
CA GLN A 116 -28.46 39.19 20.58
C GLN A 116 -28.88 38.90 19.12
N ARG A 117 -29.12 37.63 18.79
CA ARG A 117 -29.61 37.20 17.47
C ARG A 117 -30.96 37.84 17.17
N HIS A 118 -31.09 38.47 16.02
CA HIS A 118 -32.35 39.01 15.51
C HIS A 118 -32.38 38.97 13.98
N THR A 119 -33.59 38.92 13.43
CA THR A 119 -33.81 38.93 11.98
C THR A 119 -33.80 40.36 11.45
N VAL A 120 -32.93 40.62 10.47
CA VAL A 120 -32.77 41.91 9.80
C VAL A 120 -33.77 42.07 8.65
N ALA A 121 -33.97 40.99 7.88
CA ALA A 121 -34.97 40.95 6.82
C ALA A 121 -35.50 39.52 6.60
N SER A 122 -36.82 39.38 6.43
CA SER A 122 -37.48 38.08 6.14
C SER A 122 -38.52 38.16 5.03
N ARG A 123 -38.84 39.36 4.54
CA ARG A 123 -39.84 39.58 3.48
C ARG A 123 -39.15 39.88 2.16
N ASN A 124 -39.74 39.42 1.05
CA ASN A 124 -39.20 39.60 -0.30
C ASN A 124 -37.73 39.13 -0.40
N LEU A 125 -37.46 37.96 0.16
CA LEU A 125 -36.19 37.24 0.03
C LEU A 125 -36.51 35.84 -0.47
N HIS A 126 -35.64 35.30 -1.33
CA HIS A 126 -35.78 33.93 -1.81
C HIS A 126 -34.41 33.27 -1.95
N TRP A 127 -33.45 33.85 -2.68
CA TRP A 127 -32.08 33.31 -2.77
C TRP A 127 -31.04 34.38 -2.41
N PRO A 128 -30.93 34.76 -1.12
CA PRO A 128 -29.94 35.73 -0.67
C PRO A 128 -28.53 35.11 -0.70
N ASN A 129 -27.79 35.36 -1.79
CA ASN A 129 -26.56 34.64 -2.11
C ASN A 129 -25.29 35.27 -1.53
N GLY A 130 -25.21 36.60 -1.47
CA GLY A 130 -24.00 37.32 -1.09
C GLY A 130 -24.31 38.54 -0.25
N ILE A 131 -23.44 38.86 0.72
CA ILE A 131 -23.56 40.00 1.63
C ILE A 131 -22.21 40.70 1.81
N THR A 132 -22.24 42.03 1.91
CA THR A 132 -21.06 42.85 2.22
C THR A 132 -21.45 44.10 3.01
N ILE A 133 -20.47 44.71 3.68
CA ILE A 133 -20.69 45.83 4.62
C ILE A 133 -19.91 47.07 4.17
N ASP A 134 -20.60 48.20 4.14
CA ASP A 134 -20.01 49.55 4.04
C ASP A 134 -19.71 50.12 5.42
N TYR A 135 -18.47 49.89 5.88
CA TYR A 135 -17.96 50.36 7.16
C TYR A 135 -17.97 51.89 7.31
N THR A 136 -18.03 52.66 6.22
CA THR A 136 -18.06 54.13 6.30
C THR A 136 -19.45 54.69 6.56
N ARG A 137 -20.50 53.95 6.17
CA ARG A 137 -21.90 54.36 6.29
C ARG A 137 -22.73 53.49 7.22
N ASN A 138 -22.15 52.43 7.78
CA ASN A 138 -22.86 51.42 8.58
C ASN A 138 -24.08 50.87 7.83
N GLN A 139 -23.85 50.44 6.59
CA GLN A 139 -24.89 49.86 5.73
C GLN A 139 -24.48 48.48 5.23
N ILE A 140 -25.45 47.58 5.15
CA ILE A 140 -25.29 46.26 4.58
C ILE A 140 -25.84 46.24 3.15
N TYR A 141 -25.18 45.51 2.27
CA TYR A 141 -25.58 45.28 0.88
C TYR A 141 -25.66 43.78 0.66
N TRP A 142 -26.73 43.29 0.02
CA TRP A 142 -26.86 41.89 -0.33
C TRP A 142 -27.48 41.70 -1.71
N ALA A 143 -27.17 40.57 -2.33
CA ALA A 143 -27.75 40.14 -3.60
C ALA A 143 -28.78 39.04 -3.39
N ASP A 144 -29.95 39.20 -3.99
CA ASP A 144 -30.93 38.12 -4.15
C ASP A 144 -30.93 37.64 -5.60
N ALA A 145 -30.56 36.37 -5.80
CA ALA A 145 -30.41 35.79 -7.13
C ALA A 145 -31.73 35.47 -7.80
N LYS A 146 -32.78 35.16 -7.03
CA LYS A 146 -34.09 34.81 -7.58
C LYS A 146 -34.89 36.04 -7.95
N TYR A 147 -34.82 37.09 -7.14
CA TYR A 147 -35.47 38.36 -7.42
C TYR A 147 -34.67 39.27 -8.33
N HIS A 148 -33.43 38.91 -8.67
CA HIS A 148 -32.58 39.70 -9.57
C HIS A 148 -32.34 41.12 -9.06
N ILE A 149 -32.13 41.27 -7.74
CA ILE A 149 -31.93 42.58 -7.11
C ILE A 149 -30.68 42.61 -6.23
N ILE A 150 -30.05 43.78 -6.14
CA ILE A 150 -29.10 44.11 -5.07
C ILE A 150 -29.70 45.22 -4.23
N GLU A 151 -29.85 44.96 -2.95
CA GLU A 151 -30.44 45.87 -1.98
C GLU A 151 -29.40 46.36 -0.97
N LYS A 152 -29.75 47.47 -0.31
CA LYS A 152 -29.04 47.97 0.84
C LYS A 152 -29.99 48.28 1.98
N ALA A 153 -29.50 48.17 3.20
CA ALA A 153 -30.19 48.62 4.41
C ALA A 153 -29.17 49.16 5.43
N ASN A 154 -29.66 49.80 6.48
CA ASN A 154 -28.88 50.07 7.68
C ASN A 154 -28.59 48.75 8.43
N LEU A 155 -27.67 48.78 9.41
CA LEU A 155 -27.32 47.57 10.19
C LEU A 155 -28.51 46.94 10.93
N ASP A 156 -29.53 47.72 11.28
CA ASP A 156 -30.77 47.28 11.94
C ASP A 156 -31.86 46.80 10.96
N GLY A 157 -31.58 46.82 9.65
CA GLY A 157 -32.56 46.50 8.59
C GLY A 157 -33.45 47.68 8.19
N GLY A 158 -33.29 48.85 8.83
CA GLY A 158 -34.00 50.07 8.49
C GLY A 158 -33.58 50.66 7.13
N ASN A 159 -34.44 51.51 6.56
CA ASN A 159 -34.19 52.21 5.29
C ASN A 159 -33.77 51.30 4.12
N ARG A 160 -34.36 50.10 4.04
CA ARG A 160 -34.15 49.13 2.96
C ARG A 160 -34.52 49.72 1.60
N ARG A 161 -33.59 49.68 0.64
CA ARG A 161 -33.79 50.18 -0.74
C ARG A 161 -33.06 49.31 -1.75
N ALA A 162 -33.69 49.07 -2.90
CA ALA A 162 -33.04 48.46 -4.06
C ALA A 162 -32.06 49.45 -4.72
N VAL A 163 -30.83 48.99 -4.97
CA VAL A 163 -29.77 49.75 -5.65
C VAL A 163 -29.73 49.36 -7.13
N ILE A 164 -29.84 48.07 -7.42
CA ILE A 164 -29.88 47.52 -8.78
C ILE A 164 -31.05 46.57 -8.89
N SER A 165 -31.85 46.72 -9.95
CA SER A 165 -33.05 45.91 -10.21
C SER A 165 -33.16 45.44 -11.66
N ARG A 166 -32.10 45.64 -12.47
CA ARG A 166 -32.02 45.23 -13.88
C ARG A 166 -30.60 44.77 -14.21
N GLY A 167 -30.46 43.83 -15.14
CA GLY A 167 -29.15 43.32 -15.57
C GLY A 167 -28.46 42.40 -14.56
N LEU A 168 -29.23 41.81 -13.64
CA LEU A 168 -28.79 40.80 -12.69
C LEU A 168 -29.45 39.49 -13.09
N LEU A 169 -28.68 38.50 -13.58
CA LEU A 169 -29.25 37.22 -13.99
C LEU A 169 -29.19 36.24 -12.84
N HIS A 170 -28.00 36.05 -12.27
CA HIS A 170 -27.81 35.19 -11.09
C HIS A 170 -26.64 35.72 -10.25
N PRO A 171 -26.80 36.85 -9.55
CA PRO A 171 -25.75 37.41 -8.71
C PRO A 171 -25.39 36.47 -7.56
N PHE A 172 -24.10 36.30 -7.29
CA PHE A 172 -23.63 35.38 -6.26
C PHE A 172 -22.87 36.10 -5.14
N GLY A 173 -21.65 36.56 -5.41
CA GLY A 173 -20.83 37.35 -4.48
C GLY A 173 -20.98 38.84 -4.73
N VAL A 174 -20.84 39.65 -3.67
CA VAL A 174 -20.94 41.11 -3.73
C VAL A 174 -19.80 41.74 -2.94
N ALA A 175 -19.12 42.73 -3.52
CA ALA A 175 -18.09 43.51 -2.86
C ALA A 175 -18.24 44.99 -3.16
N ILE A 176 -17.68 45.83 -2.30
CA ILE A 176 -17.71 47.29 -2.46
C ILE A 176 -16.31 47.89 -2.28
N PHE A 177 -16.03 48.96 -3.00
CA PHE A 177 -14.87 49.81 -2.76
C PHE A 177 -15.16 51.22 -3.29
N GLU A 178 -14.85 52.23 -2.48
CA GLU A 178 -15.16 53.64 -2.79
C GLU A 178 -16.63 53.85 -3.21
N ASP A 179 -16.89 54.36 -4.41
CA ASP A 179 -18.22 54.60 -4.97
C ASP A 179 -18.75 53.43 -5.81
N LYS A 180 -17.98 52.34 -5.94
CA LYS A 180 -18.32 51.19 -6.79
C LYS A 180 -18.79 49.99 -5.97
N LEU A 181 -19.80 49.34 -6.55
CA LEU A 181 -20.31 48.04 -6.18
C LEU A 181 -19.86 47.05 -7.25
N TYR A 182 -19.40 45.87 -6.83
CA TYR A 182 -18.96 44.77 -7.68
C TYR A 182 -19.77 43.53 -7.35
N TRP A 183 -20.10 42.73 -8.35
CA TRP A 183 -20.72 41.43 -8.14
C TRP A 183 -20.28 40.40 -9.17
N THR A 184 -20.30 39.14 -8.77
CA THR A 184 -20.15 37.99 -9.65
C THR A 184 -21.52 37.51 -10.10
N ASP A 185 -21.63 37.07 -11.35
CA ASP A 185 -22.87 36.54 -11.90
C ASP A 185 -22.61 35.20 -12.60
N TRP A 186 -23.32 34.16 -12.14
CA TRP A 186 -23.14 32.78 -12.59
C TRP A 186 -23.60 32.56 -14.03
N GLN A 187 -24.73 33.16 -14.42
CA GLN A 187 -25.34 32.90 -15.72
C GLN A 187 -24.60 33.65 -16.83
N SER A 188 -24.23 34.91 -16.59
CA SER A 188 -23.41 35.70 -17.51
C SER A 188 -21.92 35.35 -17.46
N LYS A 189 -21.49 34.51 -16.50
CA LYS A 189 -20.09 34.08 -16.34
C LYS A 189 -19.13 35.27 -16.25
N SER A 190 -19.50 36.27 -15.44
CA SER A 190 -18.85 37.58 -15.47
C SER A 190 -18.73 38.24 -14.09
N VAL A 191 -17.78 39.19 -14.00
CA VAL A 191 -17.67 40.16 -12.90
C VAL A 191 -18.14 41.51 -13.44
N ASN A 192 -19.09 42.11 -12.74
CA ASN A 192 -19.70 43.37 -13.12
C ASN A 192 -19.47 44.44 -12.05
N SER A 193 -19.61 45.70 -12.44
CA SER A 193 -19.49 46.84 -11.54
C SER A 193 -20.48 47.95 -11.89
N ALA A 194 -20.99 48.64 -10.87
CA ALA A 194 -21.86 49.79 -11.00
C ALA A 194 -21.61 50.78 -9.85
N ASN A 195 -22.19 51.98 -9.92
CA ASN A 195 -22.14 52.94 -8.81
C ASN A 195 -23.03 52.47 -7.64
N LYS A 196 -22.49 52.39 -6.42
CA LYS A 196 -23.19 51.83 -5.25
C LYS A 196 -24.36 52.68 -4.74
N PHE A 197 -24.43 53.96 -5.11
CA PHE A 197 -25.51 54.86 -4.66
C PHE A 197 -26.70 54.86 -5.61
N THR A 198 -26.41 54.89 -6.91
CA THR A 198 -27.42 55.11 -7.95
C THR A 198 -27.73 53.86 -8.77
N GLY A 199 -26.89 52.82 -8.70
CA GLY A 199 -26.97 51.63 -9.55
C GLY A 199 -26.66 51.90 -11.02
N ARG A 200 -26.33 53.14 -11.40
CA ARG A 200 -26.04 53.54 -12.78
C ARG A 200 -24.60 53.21 -13.19
N GLY A 201 -24.37 53.14 -14.50
CA GLY A 201 -23.05 52.86 -15.07
C GLY A 201 -22.62 51.40 -14.91
N ALA A 202 -23.57 50.46 -14.93
CA ALA A 202 -23.30 49.04 -14.88
C ALA A 202 -22.43 48.62 -16.09
N LYS A 203 -21.28 48.02 -15.82
CA LYS A 203 -20.33 47.54 -16.83
C LYS A 203 -19.78 46.17 -16.45
N THR A 204 -19.57 45.32 -17.45
CA THR A 204 -18.85 44.05 -17.28
C THR A 204 -17.35 44.32 -17.29
N ILE A 205 -16.68 44.01 -16.18
CA ILE A 205 -15.22 44.16 -16.04
C ILE A 205 -14.52 42.98 -16.71
N ARG A 206 -15.03 41.77 -16.48
CA ARG A 206 -14.45 40.54 -17.01
C ARG A 206 -15.54 39.55 -17.33
N SER A 207 -15.44 38.90 -18.48
CA SER A 207 -16.36 37.85 -18.94
C SER A 207 -15.61 36.53 -19.20
N ARG A 208 -16.36 35.46 -19.50
CA ARG A 208 -15.86 34.09 -19.76
C ARG A 208 -15.19 33.43 -18.54
N LEU A 209 -15.73 33.66 -17.36
CA LEU A 209 -15.31 32.99 -16.12
C LEU A 209 -16.07 31.68 -15.92
N HIS A 210 -15.41 30.64 -15.40
CA HIS A 210 -16.08 29.39 -15.09
C HIS A 210 -16.69 29.47 -13.68
N PHE A 211 -18.01 29.64 -13.59
CA PHE A 211 -18.79 29.75 -12.33
C PHE A 211 -18.14 30.67 -11.28
N PRO A 212 -18.07 31.99 -11.50
CA PRO A 212 -17.48 32.90 -10.55
C PRO A 212 -18.28 32.90 -9.23
N MET A 213 -17.66 32.42 -8.14
CA MET A 213 -18.31 32.27 -6.84
C MET A 213 -18.30 33.59 -6.08
N ASP A 214 -17.34 33.79 -5.18
CA ASP A 214 -17.23 34.97 -4.32
C ASP A 214 -16.28 36.04 -4.89
N ILE A 215 -16.39 37.27 -4.39
CA ILE A 215 -15.52 38.40 -4.78
C ILE A 215 -15.23 39.27 -3.56
N GLN A 216 -13.98 39.70 -3.41
CA GLN A 216 -13.57 40.63 -2.36
C GLN A 216 -12.69 41.76 -2.91
N THR A 217 -12.77 42.93 -2.27
CA THR A 217 -11.92 44.09 -2.59
C THR A 217 -10.73 44.12 -1.62
N TYR A 218 -9.51 43.97 -2.15
CA TYR A 218 -8.28 43.91 -1.36
C TYR A 218 -7.65 45.31 -1.21
N HIS A 219 -7.81 45.95 -0.05
CA HIS A 219 -7.23 47.27 0.23
C HIS A 219 -7.16 47.57 1.74
N PRO A 220 -6.13 48.28 2.25
CA PRO A 220 -6.03 48.63 3.67
C PRO A 220 -7.26 49.37 4.24
N LEU A 221 -7.92 50.21 3.44
CA LEU A 221 -9.13 50.94 3.85
C LEU A 221 -10.36 50.04 4.07
N ARG A 222 -10.35 48.78 3.58
CA ARG A 222 -11.41 47.81 3.89
C ARG A 222 -11.25 47.16 5.25
N GLN A 223 -10.06 47.26 5.86
CA GLN A 223 -9.73 46.75 7.19
C GLN A 223 -9.25 47.91 8.09
N PRO A 224 -10.14 48.83 8.50
CA PRO A 224 -9.79 49.91 9.41
C PRO A 224 -9.24 49.34 10.73
N LYS A 225 -8.24 50.02 11.27
CA LYS A 225 -7.62 49.65 12.56
C LYS A 225 -8.49 50.14 13.72
N ASP A 226 -8.60 49.31 14.76
CA ASP A 226 -9.22 49.63 16.05
C ASP A 226 -8.44 48.90 17.16
N ILE A 227 -8.79 49.16 18.41
CA ILE A 227 -8.18 48.51 19.57
C ILE A 227 -8.69 47.08 19.67
N ASN A 228 -7.77 46.12 19.63
CA ASN A 228 -8.07 44.72 19.94
C ASN A 228 -8.48 44.58 21.41
N ARG A 229 -9.78 44.39 21.66
CA ARG A 229 -10.32 44.29 23.03
C ARG A 229 -9.94 42.97 23.71
N CYS A 230 -9.54 41.96 22.93
CA CYS A 230 -9.17 40.65 23.42
C CYS A 230 -7.72 40.57 23.92
N GLU A 231 -6.83 41.46 23.49
CA GLU A 231 -5.44 41.53 23.98
C GLU A 231 -5.31 41.81 25.48
N ARG A 232 -6.31 42.47 26.07
CA ARG A 232 -6.36 42.75 27.52
C ARG A 232 -7.18 41.74 28.31
N SER A 233 -7.70 40.70 27.66
CA SER A 233 -8.54 39.69 28.29
C SER A 233 -7.70 38.47 28.69
N ASN A 234 -7.95 37.91 29.88
CA ASN A 234 -7.28 36.69 30.36
C ASN A 234 -8.05 35.41 29.97
N CYS A 235 -8.69 35.39 28.79
CA CYS A 235 -9.44 34.21 28.34
C CYS A 235 -8.47 33.05 28.04
N SER A 236 -8.77 31.84 28.51
CA SER A 236 -7.86 30.70 28.32
C SER A 236 -7.93 30.05 26.94
N HIS A 237 -9.07 30.15 26.22
CA HIS A 237 -9.26 29.53 24.90
C HIS A 237 -9.74 30.55 23.85
N LEU A 238 -11.02 30.95 23.89
CA LEU A 238 -11.58 31.96 22.98
C LEU A 238 -11.95 33.24 23.71
N CYS A 239 -11.61 34.38 23.13
CA CYS A 239 -12.17 35.69 23.45
C CYS A 239 -13.04 36.16 22.29
N LEU A 240 -14.34 36.31 22.50
CA LEU A 240 -15.29 36.73 21.47
C LEU A 240 -15.77 38.17 21.73
N PRO A 241 -15.68 39.07 20.75
CA PRO A 241 -16.10 40.45 20.93
C PRO A 241 -17.63 40.58 20.93
N ARG A 242 -18.17 41.47 21.76
CA ARG A 242 -19.61 41.78 21.84
C ARG A 242 -19.82 43.30 21.90
N PRO A 243 -20.98 43.82 21.48
CA PRO A 243 -21.32 45.23 21.71
C PRO A 243 -21.16 45.59 23.19
N GLY A 244 -20.22 46.48 23.51
CA GLY A 244 -19.94 46.94 24.87
C GLY A 244 -18.94 46.09 25.69
N GLY A 245 -18.30 45.05 25.14
CA GLY A 245 -17.30 44.28 25.88
C GLY A 245 -16.72 43.06 25.14
N VAL A 246 -16.20 42.10 25.91
CA VAL A 246 -15.71 40.80 25.42
C VAL A 246 -16.27 39.68 26.28
N THR A 247 -16.46 38.50 25.68
CA THR A 247 -16.94 37.30 26.37
C THR A 247 -15.93 36.18 26.15
N CYS A 248 -15.40 35.60 27.23
CA CYS A 248 -14.60 34.38 27.11
C CYS A 248 -15.52 33.19 26.84
N ALA A 249 -15.17 32.38 25.85
CA ALA A 249 -15.94 31.22 25.43
C ALA A 249 -15.06 29.97 25.40
N CYS A 250 -15.69 28.83 25.68
CA CYS A 250 -15.03 27.52 25.60
C CYS A 250 -15.32 26.85 24.27
N PRO A 251 -14.37 26.07 23.72
CA PRO A 251 -14.61 25.25 22.54
C PRO A 251 -15.82 24.34 22.75
N THR A 252 -16.46 23.93 21.66
CA THR A 252 -17.69 23.11 21.75
C THR A 252 -17.44 21.86 22.58
N GLY A 253 -18.28 21.66 23.59
CA GLY A 253 -18.25 20.51 24.49
C GLY A 253 -17.36 20.64 25.73
N PHE A 254 -16.56 21.69 25.85
CA PHE A 254 -15.78 21.93 27.08
C PHE A 254 -16.60 22.67 28.12
N ARG A 255 -16.50 22.22 29.37
CA ARG A 255 -17.14 22.89 30.51
C ARG A 255 -16.41 24.18 30.86
N ARG A 256 -17.17 25.22 31.17
CA ARG A 256 -16.64 26.47 31.70
C ARG A 256 -16.36 26.32 33.20
N VAL A 257 -15.09 26.43 33.60
CA VAL A 257 -14.66 26.32 35.01
C VAL A 257 -14.87 27.64 35.73
N ASN A 258 -14.49 28.76 35.09
CA ASN A 258 -14.74 30.10 35.60
C ASN A 258 -15.05 31.07 34.43
N ILE A 259 -15.21 32.37 34.72
CA ILE A 259 -15.57 33.35 33.70
C ILE A 259 -14.49 33.44 32.59
N THR A 260 -13.23 33.14 32.87
CA THR A 260 -12.12 33.27 31.92
C THR A 260 -11.49 31.95 31.49
N HIS A 261 -11.70 30.85 32.21
CA HIS A 261 -11.07 29.54 32.00
C HIS A 261 -12.06 28.42 31.70
N CYS A 262 -11.69 27.59 30.73
CA CYS A 262 -12.34 26.35 30.35
C CYS A 262 -11.62 25.14 30.96
N ALA A 263 -12.34 24.03 31.08
CA ALA A 263 -11.74 22.75 31.44
C ALA A 263 -10.72 22.31 30.38
N GLU A 264 -9.70 21.55 30.79
CA GLU A 264 -8.66 21.05 29.88
C GLU A 264 -9.10 19.81 29.11
N ASN A 265 -10.03 19.02 29.68
CA ASN A 265 -10.55 17.79 29.09
C ASN A 265 -12.09 17.73 29.19
N ILE A 266 -12.67 16.83 28.38
CA ILE A 266 -14.09 16.45 28.46
C ILE A 266 -14.13 15.10 29.18
N ASP A 267 -14.87 15.04 30.29
CA ASP A 267 -14.92 13.88 31.18
C ASP A 267 -16.07 12.93 30.83
N HIS A 268 -17.19 13.47 30.33
CA HIS A 268 -18.41 12.70 29.99
C HIS A 268 -18.91 13.03 28.58
N PHE A 269 -18.80 12.09 27.66
CA PHE A 269 -19.34 12.26 26.31
C PHE A 269 -19.76 10.95 25.65
N LEU A 270 -20.78 11.04 24.82
CA LEU A 270 -21.10 9.97 23.87
C LEU A 270 -20.21 10.11 22.64
N VAL A 271 -19.63 9.03 22.17
CA VAL A 271 -18.92 8.94 20.89
C VAL A 271 -19.64 7.95 19.99
N PHE A 272 -19.83 8.30 18.73
CA PHE A 272 -20.53 7.46 17.76
C PHE A 272 -19.88 7.54 16.38
N THR A 273 -19.96 6.45 15.64
CA THR A 273 -19.50 6.35 14.27
C THR A 273 -20.66 6.60 13.31
N ARG A 274 -20.36 7.36 12.26
CA ARG A 274 -21.06 7.32 10.99
C ARG A 274 -20.09 6.76 9.97
N LYS A 275 -20.61 6.17 8.89
CA LYS A 275 -19.75 5.61 7.81
C LYS A 275 -18.62 6.55 7.39
N THR A 276 -18.88 7.86 7.35
CA THR A 276 -17.96 8.88 6.86
C THR A 276 -17.17 9.63 7.93
N ASP A 277 -17.63 9.66 9.18
CA ASP A 277 -16.99 10.42 10.26
C ASP A 277 -17.25 9.83 11.65
N ILE A 278 -16.41 10.22 12.63
CA ILE A 278 -16.63 9.89 14.04
C ILE A 278 -16.98 11.17 14.77
N ARG A 279 -18.04 11.15 15.58
CA ARG A 279 -18.57 12.33 16.28
C ARG A 279 -18.66 12.09 17.77
N ARG A 280 -18.66 13.18 18.53
CA ARG A 280 -18.91 13.17 19.97
C ARG A 280 -19.96 14.19 20.39
N ILE A 281 -20.75 13.85 21.42
CA ILE A 281 -21.70 14.74 22.09
C ILE A 281 -21.27 14.84 23.56
N SER A 282 -20.83 16.03 23.97
CA SER A 282 -20.45 16.29 25.36
C SER A 282 -21.68 16.48 26.25
N PHE A 283 -21.64 15.86 27.42
CA PHE A 283 -22.63 16.05 28.50
C PHE A 283 -22.16 17.06 29.55
N ASP A 284 -20.88 17.43 29.54
CA ASP A 284 -20.30 18.43 30.45
C ASP A 284 -20.69 19.87 30.08
N GLY A 285 -21.07 20.11 28.81
CA GLY A 285 -21.46 21.41 28.28
C GLY A 285 -22.98 21.58 28.08
N LEU A 286 -23.48 22.82 28.19
CA LEU A 286 -24.91 23.15 28.05
C LEU A 286 -25.43 23.04 26.59
N GLU A 287 -24.55 23.18 25.61
CA GLU A 287 -24.91 23.29 24.19
C GLU A 287 -25.34 21.95 23.57
N ARG A 288 -24.90 20.82 24.14
CA ARG A 288 -25.09 19.44 23.64
C ARG A 288 -24.79 19.21 22.15
N ALA A 289 -24.17 20.18 21.46
CA ALA A 289 -23.87 20.09 20.03
C ALA A 289 -22.88 18.94 19.76
N ASP A 290 -23.13 18.17 18.70
CA ASP A 290 -22.18 17.15 18.26
C ASP A 290 -20.98 17.80 17.55
N THR A 291 -19.79 17.27 17.80
CA THR A 291 -18.54 17.72 17.21
C THR A 291 -17.87 16.55 16.49
N VAL A 292 -17.34 16.78 15.29
CA VAL A 292 -16.62 15.76 14.53
C VAL A 292 -15.18 15.65 15.04
N LEU A 293 -14.72 14.43 15.29
CA LEU A 293 -13.33 14.16 15.65
C LEU A 293 -12.43 14.32 14.41
N PRO A 294 -11.25 14.97 14.54
CA PRO A 294 -10.36 15.28 13.42
C PRO A 294 -9.51 14.07 12.97
N VAL A 295 -10.11 12.89 12.85
CA VAL A 295 -9.46 11.70 12.28
C VAL A 295 -9.51 11.76 10.75
N LYS A 296 -8.43 11.33 10.09
CA LYS A 296 -8.29 11.46 8.64
C LYS A 296 -8.74 10.18 7.93
N ASN A 297 -9.08 10.34 6.65
CA ASN A 297 -9.17 9.22 5.69
C ASN A 297 -10.15 8.09 6.03
N LEU A 298 -11.24 8.35 6.76
CA LEU A 298 -12.29 7.36 6.97
C LEU A 298 -13.02 7.05 5.65
N LYS A 299 -13.30 5.77 5.39
CA LYS A 299 -14.10 5.33 4.24
C LYS A 299 -15.42 4.69 4.67
N ASN A 300 -15.36 3.77 5.63
CA ASN A 300 -16.55 3.14 6.20
C ASN A 300 -16.28 2.73 7.65
N ALA A 301 -16.31 3.71 8.56
CA ALA A 301 -16.14 3.47 9.99
C ALA A 301 -17.36 2.74 10.58
N VAL A 302 -17.15 1.61 11.25
CA VAL A 302 -18.24 0.76 11.77
C VAL A 302 -18.21 0.69 13.29
N ALA A 303 -17.28 -0.06 13.87
CA ALA A 303 -17.20 -0.25 15.31
C ALA A 303 -16.21 0.73 15.94
N LEU A 304 -16.41 1.05 17.22
CA LEU A 304 -15.49 1.89 17.97
C LEU A 304 -15.39 1.45 19.44
N ASP A 305 -14.22 1.68 20.03
CA ASP A 305 -14.03 1.62 21.48
C ASP A 305 -12.86 2.53 21.90
N TRP A 306 -12.59 2.66 23.20
CA TRP A 306 -11.63 3.63 23.72
C TRP A 306 -10.81 3.11 24.91
N HIS A 307 -9.68 3.75 25.14
CA HIS A 307 -8.80 3.53 26.30
C HIS A 307 -8.49 4.87 26.99
N SER A 308 -8.73 4.98 28.31
CA SER A 308 -8.60 6.25 29.05
C SER A 308 -7.22 6.54 29.64
N GLN A 309 -6.26 5.59 29.57
CA GLN A 309 -4.91 5.86 30.06
C GLN A 309 -4.28 7.00 29.26
N HIS A 310 -3.68 7.97 29.94
CA HIS A 310 -3.16 9.19 29.30
C HIS A 310 -1.89 8.90 28.47
N PRO A 311 -1.85 9.29 27.18
CA PRO A 311 -2.90 10.00 26.43
C PRO A 311 -4.07 9.08 26.04
N GLY A 312 -5.31 9.54 26.20
CA GLY A 312 -6.48 8.74 25.86
C GLY A 312 -6.56 8.44 24.35
N HIS A 313 -6.85 7.20 24.00
CA HIS A 313 -6.91 6.73 22.62
C HIS A 313 -8.33 6.28 22.24
N ILE A 314 -8.71 6.57 21.01
CA ILE A 314 -9.89 6.00 20.35
C ILE A 314 -9.44 4.95 19.33
N TYR A 315 -10.15 3.84 19.26
CA TYR A 315 -9.96 2.76 18.31
C TYR A 315 -11.22 2.61 17.46
N TRP A 316 -11.05 2.36 16.17
CA TRP A 316 -12.17 2.11 15.27
C TRP A 316 -11.83 1.09 14.18
N SER A 317 -12.85 0.42 13.67
CA SER A 317 -12.75 -0.42 12.49
C SER A 317 -13.25 0.33 11.24
N ASP A 318 -12.52 0.20 10.13
CA ASP A 318 -12.90 0.71 8.81
C ASP A 318 -12.99 -0.45 7.81
N VAL A 319 -14.23 -0.84 7.50
CA VAL A 319 -14.56 -1.94 6.57
C VAL A 319 -14.28 -1.53 5.11
N GLY A 320 -14.16 -0.23 4.82
CA GLY A 320 -13.84 0.22 3.46
C GLY A 320 -12.35 0.11 3.15
N ARG A 321 -11.51 0.02 4.18
CA ARG A 321 -10.04 -0.02 4.11
C ARG A 321 -9.46 -1.33 4.67
N ASP A 322 -10.30 -2.27 5.08
CA ASP A 322 -9.94 -3.53 5.73
C ASP A 322 -8.94 -3.31 6.88
N SER A 323 -9.25 -2.35 7.76
CA SER A 323 -8.30 -1.89 8.78
C SER A 323 -8.92 -1.61 10.13
N ILE A 324 -8.12 -1.80 11.17
CA ILE A 324 -8.40 -1.31 12.53
C ILE A 324 -7.34 -0.25 12.85
N SER A 325 -7.79 0.92 13.27
CA SER A 325 -6.94 2.09 13.46
C SER A 325 -7.15 2.67 14.86
N ARG A 326 -6.16 3.45 15.31
CA ARG A 326 -6.22 4.22 16.54
C ARG A 326 -5.71 5.64 16.33
N ALA A 327 -6.18 6.56 17.16
CA ALA A 327 -5.68 7.93 17.25
C ALA A 327 -5.90 8.46 18.66
N GLU A 328 -5.27 9.59 18.97
CA GLU A 328 -5.61 10.38 20.15
C GLU A 328 -6.91 11.18 19.90
N TRP A 329 -7.53 11.69 20.97
CA TRP A 329 -8.80 12.44 20.88
C TRP A 329 -8.71 13.73 20.06
N ASP A 330 -7.50 14.27 19.85
CA ASP A 330 -7.22 15.43 19.01
C ASP A 330 -6.93 15.05 17.54
N GLY A 331 -7.02 13.76 17.18
CA GLY A 331 -6.70 13.23 15.86
C GLY A 331 -5.20 13.10 15.56
N SER A 332 -4.34 13.44 16.52
CA SER A 332 -2.90 13.20 16.41
C SER A 332 -2.57 11.72 16.59
N ASN A 333 -1.34 11.34 16.23
CA ASN A 333 -0.83 9.98 16.37
C ASN A 333 -1.71 8.87 15.75
N GLU A 334 -2.42 9.21 14.67
CA GLU A 334 -3.21 8.25 13.88
C GLU A 334 -2.31 7.13 13.33
N LYS A 335 -2.63 5.88 13.67
CA LYS A 335 -1.91 4.68 13.24
C LYS A 335 -2.88 3.56 12.90
N VAL A 336 -2.63 2.89 11.79
CA VAL A 336 -3.29 1.62 11.45
C VAL A 336 -2.59 0.50 12.24
N ILE A 337 -3.32 -0.16 13.14
CA ILE A 337 -2.77 -1.23 13.99
C ILE A 337 -2.96 -2.62 13.37
N VAL A 338 -4.02 -2.82 12.61
CA VAL A 338 -4.27 -4.05 11.84
C VAL A 338 -4.68 -3.68 10.42
N SER A 339 -3.97 -4.24 9.44
CA SER A 339 -4.16 -3.92 8.00
C SER A 339 -4.17 -5.14 7.08
N SER A 340 -4.13 -6.35 7.65
CA SER A 340 -4.05 -7.60 6.89
C SER A 340 -5.03 -8.62 7.44
N SER A 341 -5.49 -9.54 6.60
CA SER A 341 -6.39 -10.64 6.98
C SER A 341 -7.66 -10.14 7.72
N LEU A 342 -8.23 -9.04 7.21
CA LEU A 342 -9.53 -8.46 7.58
C LEU A 342 -10.39 -8.40 6.32
N ASP A 343 -11.71 -8.50 6.48
CA ASP A 343 -12.69 -8.41 5.37
C ASP A 343 -13.88 -7.53 5.79
N SER A 344 -14.46 -7.79 6.96
CA SER A 344 -15.52 -6.99 7.56
C SER A 344 -15.43 -6.97 9.08
N PRO A 345 -14.50 -6.18 9.67
CA PRO A 345 -14.35 -6.05 11.12
C PRO A 345 -15.55 -5.29 11.70
N ALA A 346 -16.54 -6.05 12.18
CA ALA A 346 -17.88 -5.55 12.47
C ALA A 346 -18.07 -5.07 13.92
N GLY A 347 -17.24 -5.53 14.84
CA GLY A 347 -17.28 -5.18 16.26
C GLY A 347 -15.89 -5.07 16.86
N LEU A 348 -15.77 -4.20 17.86
CA LEU A 348 -14.52 -3.88 18.53
C LEU A 348 -14.76 -3.72 20.03
N ALA A 349 -13.86 -4.28 20.84
CA ALA A 349 -13.86 -4.13 22.30
C ALA A 349 -12.43 -4.05 22.83
N VAL A 350 -12.17 -3.07 23.68
CA VAL A 350 -10.88 -2.85 24.36
C VAL A 350 -10.95 -3.41 25.77
N ASP A 351 -9.98 -4.24 26.12
CA ASP A 351 -9.70 -4.61 27.51
C ASP A 351 -8.72 -3.60 28.11
N TRP A 352 -9.27 -2.71 28.93
CA TRP A 352 -8.53 -1.64 29.62
C TRP A 352 -7.73 -2.13 30.84
N ILE A 353 -7.95 -3.38 31.29
CA ILE A 353 -7.22 -3.96 32.43
C ILE A 353 -5.91 -4.59 31.95
N THR A 354 -5.95 -5.43 30.91
CA THR A 354 -4.74 -6.10 30.38
C THR A 354 -4.16 -5.48 29.11
N ASN A 355 -4.70 -4.34 28.67
CA ASN A 355 -4.29 -3.61 27.48
C ASN A 355 -4.32 -4.50 26.22
N LYS A 356 -5.48 -5.06 25.92
CA LYS A 356 -5.74 -5.88 24.72
C LYS A 356 -6.89 -5.31 23.91
N ILE A 357 -6.93 -5.65 22.63
CA ILE A 357 -8.04 -5.33 21.75
C ILE A 357 -8.62 -6.61 21.16
N TYR A 358 -9.94 -6.71 21.20
CA TYR A 358 -10.74 -7.83 20.71
C TYR A 358 -11.61 -7.33 19.56
N TRP A 359 -11.75 -8.14 18.51
CA TRP A 359 -12.66 -7.81 17.42
C TRP A 359 -13.32 -9.05 16.86
N THR A 360 -14.49 -8.82 16.28
CA THR A 360 -15.27 -9.78 15.51
C THR A 360 -15.09 -9.50 14.04
N GLU A 361 -14.95 -10.56 13.28
CA GLU A 361 -14.75 -10.50 11.85
C GLU A 361 -15.88 -11.27 11.15
N ALA A 362 -16.78 -10.51 10.52
CA ALA A 362 -18.02 -11.03 9.95
C ALA A 362 -17.84 -11.67 8.57
N GLY A 363 -16.80 -11.31 7.83
CA GLY A 363 -16.54 -11.81 6.48
C GLY A 363 -15.82 -13.17 6.48
N ILE A 364 -14.88 -13.38 7.41
CA ILE A 364 -14.15 -14.65 7.56
C ILE A 364 -14.51 -15.45 8.81
N ASN A 365 -15.55 -15.05 9.54
CA ASN A 365 -16.14 -15.75 10.69
C ASN A 365 -15.14 -16.07 11.81
N ARG A 366 -14.48 -15.04 12.35
CA ARG A 366 -13.48 -15.18 13.42
C ARG A 366 -13.66 -14.17 14.53
N ILE A 367 -13.19 -14.54 15.72
CA ILE A 367 -12.98 -13.62 16.84
C ILE A 367 -11.51 -13.69 17.21
N GLU A 368 -10.89 -12.52 17.32
CA GLU A 368 -9.45 -12.41 17.45
C GLU A 368 -9.06 -11.38 18.51
N VAL A 369 -7.83 -11.51 19.00
CA VAL A 369 -7.25 -10.64 20.03
C VAL A 369 -5.84 -10.23 19.64
N ALA A 370 -5.45 -9.03 20.02
CA ALA A 370 -4.08 -8.52 19.91
C ALA A 370 -3.75 -7.58 21.07
N LEU A 371 -2.48 -7.18 21.15
CA LEU A 371 -2.09 -6.01 21.95
C LEU A 371 -2.69 -4.72 21.36
N LEU A 372 -2.73 -3.64 22.14
CA LEU A 372 -3.28 -2.34 21.69
C LEU A 372 -2.53 -1.71 20.51
N ASP A 373 -1.34 -2.20 20.17
CA ASP A 373 -0.56 -1.81 18.99
C ASP A 373 -0.80 -2.72 17.76
N GLY A 374 -1.63 -3.75 17.90
CA GLY A 374 -1.92 -4.75 16.86
C GLY A 374 -0.95 -5.93 16.81
N SER A 375 0.10 -5.94 17.65
CA SER A 375 1.06 -7.03 17.71
C SER A 375 0.53 -8.25 18.46
N MET A 376 1.21 -9.39 18.30
CA MET A 376 0.85 -10.68 18.93
C MET A 376 -0.59 -11.09 18.67
N ARG A 377 -1.05 -10.94 17.43
CA ARG A 377 -2.40 -11.31 16.99
C ARG A 377 -2.65 -12.82 17.19
N CYS A 378 -3.80 -13.17 17.76
CA CYS A 378 -4.22 -14.53 18.06
C CYS A 378 -5.69 -14.74 17.68
N VAL A 379 -5.99 -15.86 17.01
CA VAL A 379 -7.38 -16.29 16.72
C VAL A 379 -7.92 -17.07 17.92
N LEU A 380 -9.03 -16.60 18.50
CA LEU A 380 -9.66 -17.21 19.67
C LEU A 380 -10.78 -18.17 19.28
N ILE A 381 -11.68 -17.75 18.39
CA ILE A 381 -12.84 -18.53 17.96
C ILE A 381 -12.92 -18.51 16.44
N TRP A 382 -13.05 -19.70 15.83
CA TRP A 382 -13.07 -19.88 14.37
C TRP A 382 -14.11 -20.91 13.88
N THR A 383 -14.79 -21.61 14.79
CA THR A 383 -15.82 -22.62 14.47
C THR A 383 -17.19 -22.15 14.90
N GLY A 384 -18.25 -22.56 14.19
CA GLY A 384 -19.64 -22.28 14.60
C GLY A 384 -19.98 -20.80 14.73
N LEU A 385 -19.29 -19.93 13.99
CA LEU A 385 -19.59 -18.51 13.84
C LEU A 385 -20.20 -18.28 12.46
N ASP A 386 -21.24 -17.45 12.39
CA ASP A 386 -21.93 -17.10 11.15
C ASP A 386 -22.26 -15.60 11.15
N ARG A 387 -21.31 -14.76 10.74
CA ARG A 387 -21.40 -13.29 10.81
C ARG A 387 -21.47 -12.74 12.24
N PRO A 388 -20.43 -12.95 13.06
CA PRO A 388 -20.32 -12.26 14.35
C PRO A 388 -20.29 -10.74 14.14
N ARG A 389 -21.03 -9.98 14.97
CA ARG A 389 -21.17 -8.51 14.84
C ARG A 389 -20.67 -7.77 16.07
N ALA A 390 -21.51 -7.44 17.04
CA ALA A 390 -21.06 -6.62 18.17
C ALA A 390 -20.35 -7.49 19.20
N ILE A 391 -19.32 -6.93 19.84
CA ILE A 391 -18.57 -7.57 20.92
C ILE A 391 -18.36 -6.59 22.06
N VAL A 392 -18.37 -7.11 23.28
CA VAL A 392 -18.07 -6.41 24.53
C VAL A 392 -17.29 -7.34 25.45
N VAL A 393 -16.42 -6.76 26.26
CA VAL A 393 -15.61 -7.50 27.24
C VAL A 393 -15.97 -7.07 28.66
N HIS A 394 -15.86 -8.03 29.58
CA HIS A 394 -16.00 -7.83 31.01
C HIS A 394 -14.72 -8.31 31.72
N PRO A 395 -13.67 -7.47 31.79
CA PRO A 395 -12.39 -7.87 32.36
C PRO A 395 -12.48 -8.38 33.80
N ALA A 396 -13.33 -7.78 34.64
CA ALA A 396 -13.46 -8.21 36.04
C ALA A 396 -13.94 -9.66 36.20
N THR A 397 -14.77 -10.17 35.28
CA THR A 397 -15.25 -11.57 35.32
C THR A 397 -14.52 -12.47 34.33
N GLY A 398 -13.67 -11.91 33.48
CA GLY A 398 -12.92 -12.66 32.46
C GLY A 398 -13.78 -13.16 31.29
N HIS A 399 -14.94 -12.55 31.04
CA HIS A 399 -15.85 -12.95 29.94
C HIS A 399 -15.83 -11.97 28.77
N MET A 400 -16.02 -12.49 27.57
CA MET A 400 -16.39 -11.74 26.37
C MET A 400 -17.76 -12.20 25.87
N ILE A 401 -18.56 -11.25 25.38
CA ILE A 401 -19.92 -11.48 24.88
C ILE A 401 -20.01 -10.88 23.49
N TRP A 402 -20.57 -11.63 22.55
CA TRP A 402 -20.78 -11.15 21.20
C TRP A 402 -22.14 -11.56 20.65
N THR A 403 -22.58 -10.84 19.62
CA THR A 403 -23.77 -11.18 18.85
C THR A 403 -23.38 -11.84 17.53
N ASP A 404 -24.18 -12.80 17.10
CA ASP A 404 -24.07 -13.49 15.83
C ASP A 404 -25.46 -13.43 15.18
N TRP A 405 -25.53 -12.86 13.97
CA TRP A 405 -26.79 -12.59 13.27
C TRP A 405 -26.94 -13.42 12.00
N GLY A 406 -26.21 -14.53 11.91
CA GLY A 406 -26.23 -15.43 10.77
C GLY A 406 -27.57 -16.14 10.57
N THR A 407 -27.49 -17.31 9.97
CA THR A 407 -28.63 -18.20 9.73
C THR A 407 -29.33 -18.61 11.03
N GLU A 408 -28.57 -18.83 12.10
CA GLU A 408 -29.06 -19.11 13.45
C GLU A 408 -28.64 -18.00 14.42
N PRO A 409 -29.43 -16.90 14.52
CA PRO A 409 -29.04 -15.73 15.30
C PRO A 409 -28.97 -16.08 16.80
N LYS A 410 -27.86 -15.70 17.42
CA LYS A 410 -27.54 -16.03 18.81
C LYS A 410 -26.67 -14.97 19.47
N ILE A 411 -26.75 -14.91 20.79
CA ILE A 411 -25.83 -14.15 21.63
C ILE A 411 -25.02 -15.17 22.41
N GLU A 412 -23.71 -15.09 22.33
CA GLU A 412 -22.80 -16.05 22.93
C GLU A 412 -21.85 -15.38 23.92
N ARG A 413 -21.40 -16.19 24.89
CA ARG A 413 -20.46 -15.80 25.92
C ARG A 413 -19.33 -16.81 25.96
N ALA A 414 -18.10 -16.35 26.11
CA ALA A 414 -16.92 -17.19 26.37
C ALA A 414 -15.98 -16.48 27.35
N GLY A 415 -14.97 -17.19 27.83
CA GLY A 415 -13.83 -16.56 28.47
C GLY A 415 -13.08 -15.65 27.49
N MET A 416 -12.41 -14.61 27.99
CA MET A 416 -11.58 -13.71 27.17
C MET A 416 -10.33 -14.40 26.59
N ASP A 417 -10.09 -15.66 26.96
CA ASP A 417 -9.12 -16.59 26.38
C ASP A 417 -9.73 -17.54 25.31
N GLY A 418 -11.02 -17.40 25.00
CA GLY A 418 -11.77 -18.24 24.06
C GLY A 418 -12.33 -19.54 24.65
N THR A 419 -12.09 -19.82 25.94
CA THR A 419 -12.58 -21.05 26.59
C THR A 419 -14.01 -20.94 27.09
N ASN A 420 -14.59 -22.06 27.53
CA ASN A 420 -15.93 -22.10 28.16
C ASN A 420 -17.03 -21.38 27.36
N ARG A 421 -17.02 -21.57 26.03
CA ARG A 421 -18.01 -20.98 25.12
C ARG A 421 -19.39 -21.57 25.36
N THR A 422 -20.37 -20.71 25.60
CA THR A 422 -21.77 -21.05 25.86
C THR A 422 -22.70 -20.08 25.15
N THR A 423 -23.83 -20.58 24.63
CA THR A 423 -24.88 -19.73 24.07
C THR A 423 -25.71 -19.11 25.19
N LEU A 424 -25.78 -17.78 25.24
CA LEU A 424 -26.52 -17.01 26.24
C LEU A 424 -28.00 -16.90 25.89
N VAL A 425 -28.29 -16.55 24.63
CA VAL A 425 -29.65 -16.40 24.09
C VAL A 425 -29.67 -16.94 22.66
N SER A 426 -30.66 -17.79 22.34
CA SER A 426 -30.83 -18.40 21.01
C SER A 426 -32.27 -18.34 20.48
N SER A 427 -33.21 -17.80 21.25
CA SER A 427 -34.63 -17.74 20.87
C SER A 427 -35.12 -16.31 20.77
N GLY A 428 -36.10 -16.04 19.90
CA GLY A 428 -36.65 -14.69 19.74
C GLY A 428 -35.61 -13.64 19.35
N LEU A 429 -34.61 -14.06 18.57
CA LEU A 429 -33.59 -13.19 17.97
C LEU A 429 -33.76 -13.24 16.46
N THR A 430 -33.54 -12.11 15.82
CA THR A 430 -33.57 -11.99 14.36
C THR A 430 -32.28 -11.36 13.88
N TRP A 431 -32.01 -10.10 14.27
CA TRP A 431 -30.79 -9.37 13.92
C TRP A 431 -30.21 -8.68 15.17
N PRO A 432 -29.53 -9.43 16.05
CA PRO A 432 -28.91 -8.86 17.25
C PRO A 432 -27.70 -7.98 16.86
N ASN A 433 -27.91 -6.67 16.81
CA ASN A 433 -26.96 -5.72 16.22
C ASN A 433 -25.91 -5.22 17.20
N GLY A 434 -26.35 -4.71 18.36
CA GLY A 434 -25.52 -4.08 19.36
C GLY A 434 -25.65 -4.78 20.70
N VAL A 435 -24.57 -4.77 21.49
CA VAL A 435 -24.55 -5.32 22.85
C VAL A 435 -23.78 -4.38 23.78
N ALA A 436 -24.26 -4.26 25.01
CA ALA A 436 -23.63 -3.49 26.09
C ALA A 436 -23.81 -4.20 27.44
N ILE A 437 -22.91 -3.93 28.39
CA ILE A 437 -22.92 -4.53 29.72
C ILE A 437 -23.07 -3.44 30.77
N ASP A 438 -23.96 -3.64 31.74
CA ASP A 438 -23.97 -2.90 33.00
C ASP A 438 -23.00 -3.58 33.97
N TYR A 439 -21.79 -3.03 34.07
CA TYR A 439 -20.70 -3.56 34.91
C TYR A 439 -21.00 -3.53 36.42
N LEU A 440 -22.03 -2.80 36.86
CA LEU A 440 -22.41 -2.74 38.28
C LEU A 440 -23.45 -3.79 38.65
N THR A 441 -24.30 -4.19 37.70
CA THR A 441 -25.39 -5.14 37.95
C THR A 441 -25.23 -6.48 37.23
N ASP A 442 -24.12 -6.67 36.52
CA ASP A 442 -23.82 -7.89 35.75
C ASP A 442 -24.98 -8.26 34.80
N ARG A 443 -25.52 -7.25 34.11
CA ARG A 443 -26.59 -7.40 33.12
C ARG A 443 -26.15 -7.04 31.73
N VAL A 444 -26.60 -7.83 30.77
CA VAL A 444 -26.36 -7.65 29.34
C VAL A 444 -27.58 -7.00 28.72
N TYR A 445 -27.36 -6.03 27.85
CA TYR A 445 -28.39 -5.34 27.07
C TYR A 445 -28.05 -5.48 25.59
N TRP A 446 -29.05 -5.72 24.74
CA TRP A 446 -28.84 -5.78 23.29
C TRP A 446 -29.99 -5.16 22.52
N THR A 447 -29.67 -4.75 21.30
CA THR A 447 -30.63 -4.28 20.29
C THR A 447 -30.85 -5.37 19.27
N ASP A 448 -32.12 -5.64 18.94
CA ASP A 448 -32.47 -6.51 17.81
C ASP A 448 -33.23 -5.71 16.75
N ALA A 449 -32.64 -5.57 15.57
CA ALA A 449 -33.25 -4.78 14.50
C ALA A 449 -34.40 -5.51 13.80
N GLY A 450 -34.38 -6.84 13.75
CA GLY A 450 -35.45 -7.61 13.10
C GLY A 450 -36.64 -7.80 14.04
N ALA A 451 -36.38 -8.05 15.32
CA ALA A 451 -37.42 -8.13 16.36
C ALA A 451 -37.92 -6.76 16.82
N LYS A 452 -37.17 -5.68 16.54
CA LYS A 452 -37.48 -4.28 16.90
C LYS A 452 -37.59 -4.06 18.41
N THR A 453 -36.71 -4.70 19.16
CA THR A 453 -36.70 -4.68 20.63
C THR A 453 -35.34 -4.27 21.17
N ILE A 454 -35.35 -3.67 22.35
CA ILE A 454 -34.19 -3.61 23.25
C ILE A 454 -34.49 -4.51 24.43
N GLU A 455 -33.62 -5.47 24.67
CA GLU A 455 -33.82 -6.49 25.68
C GLU A 455 -32.63 -6.58 26.63
N SER A 456 -32.85 -7.19 27.79
CA SER A 456 -31.83 -7.38 28.81
C SER A 456 -31.96 -8.73 29.49
N CYS A 457 -30.83 -9.32 29.87
CA CYS A 457 -30.73 -10.54 30.69
C CYS A 457 -29.55 -10.43 31.66
N ASP A 458 -29.43 -11.36 32.60
CA ASP A 458 -28.21 -11.50 33.41
C ASP A 458 -27.06 -12.16 32.63
N LEU A 459 -25.85 -12.15 33.18
CA LEU A 459 -24.67 -12.79 32.56
C LEU A 459 -24.83 -14.30 32.29
N HIS A 460 -25.84 -14.98 32.86
CA HIS A 460 -26.13 -16.40 32.64
C HIS A 460 -27.28 -16.64 31.66
N GLY A 461 -27.90 -15.58 31.13
CA GLY A 461 -29.01 -15.65 30.16
C GLY A 461 -30.38 -15.81 30.82
N ALA A 462 -30.45 -15.77 32.16
CA ALA A 462 -31.69 -15.77 32.91
C ALA A 462 -32.23 -14.34 33.09
N ASN A 463 -33.43 -14.23 33.66
CA ASN A 463 -34.13 -12.95 33.92
C ASN A 463 -34.24 -12.04 32.67
N ARG A 464 -34.49 -12.65 31.51
CA ARG A 464 -34.69 -11.94 30.24
C ARG A 464 -35.94 -11.08 30.29
N GLN A 465 -35.81 -9.81 29.92
CA GLN A 465 -36.89 -8.83 29.89
C GLN A 465 -36.76 -7.90 28.68
N VAL A 466 -37.91 -7.51 28.10
CA VAL A 466 -37.97 -6.47 27.06
C VAL A 466 -38.01 -5.11 27.75
N VAL A 467 -37.03 -4.26 27.48
CA VAL A 467 -36.91 -2.91 28.06
C VAL A 467 -37.64 -1.90 27.19
N VAL A 468 -37.46 -1.98 25.87
CA VAL A 468 -38.17 -1.14 24.89
C VAL A 468 -38.70 -2.04 23.78
N GLY A 469 -40.01 -2.02 23.54
CA GLY A 469 -40.68 -2.88 22.55
C GLY A 469 -41.40 -2.13 21.42
N ASP A 470 -41.44 -0.80 21.46
CA ASP A 470 -42.21 0.02 20.52
C ASP A 470 -41.31 1.09 19.86
N ASP A 471 -41.63 1.43 18.60
CA ASP A 471 -41.02 2.53 17.85
C ASP A 471 -39.47 2.46 17.72
N LEU A 472 -38.99 1.25 17.40
CA LEU A 472 -37.59 0.90 17.11
C LEU A 472 -37.47 0.32 15.69
N PRO A 473 -37.53 1.14 14.64
CA PRO A 473 -37.58 0.63 13.27
C PRO A 473 -36.32 -0.14 12.85
N HIS A 474 -35.11 0.31 13.25
CA HIS A 474 -33.86 -0.39 12.97
C HIS A 474 -32.75 0.01 13.97
N PRO A 475 -32.82 -0.44 15.24
CA PRO A 475 -31.77 -0.16 16.22
C PRO A 475 -30.45 -0.86 15.86
N PHE A 476 -29.33 -0.15 16.01
CA PHE A 476 -28.00 -0.67 15.66
C PHE A 476 -27.08 -0.76 16.88
N GLY A 477 -26.40 0.32 17.25
CA GLY A 477 -25.51 0.38 18.40
C GLY A 477 -26.27 0.70 19.69
N ILE A 478 -25.75 0.22 20.82
CA ILE A 478 -26.28 0.49 22.16
C ILE A 478 -25.14 0.71 23.16
N THR A 479 -25.35 1.67 24.04
CA THR A 479 -24.47 1.94 25.18
C THR A 479 -25.31 2.43 26.36
N MET A 480 -24.68 2.62 27.52
CA MET A 480 -25.36 3.05 28.72
C MET A 480 -24.45 3.91 29.58
N ASP A 481 -25.08 4.76 30.37
CA ASP A 481 -24.44 5.53 31.44
C ASP A 481 -25.44 5.67 32.59
N GLU A 482 -24.97 5.42 33.80
CA GLU A 482 -25.79 5.39 35.02
C GLU A 482 -27.11 4.59 34.85
N ASP A 483 -28.26 5.26 34.90
CA ASP A 483 -29.61 4.69 34.76
C ASP A 483 -30.23 4.86 33.36
N THR A 484 -29.46 5.34 32.37
CA THR A 484 -29.95 5.64 31.01
C THR A 484 -29.27 4.77 29.95
N ILE A 485 -30.07 4.20 29.04
CA ILE A 485 -29.57 3.56 27.81
C ILE A 485 -29.62 4.54 26.64
N TYR A 486 -28.64 4.43 25.75
CA TYR A 486 -28.53 5.21 24.53
C TYR A 486 -28.35 4.27 23.34
N TRP A 487 -29.07 4.53 22.24
CA TRP A 487 -28.93 3.71 21.05
C TRP A 487 -29.01 4.56 19.78
N THR A 488 -28.41 4.01 18.72
CA THR A 488 -28.52 4.54 17.36
C THR A 488 -29.60 3.79 16.59
N ASP A 489 -30.33 4.49 15.74
CA ASP A 489 -31.31 3.87 14.86
C ASP A 489 -31.10 4.33 13.40
N TRP A 490 -30.97 3.34 12.51
CA TRP A 490 -30.54 3.57 11.14
C TRP A 490 -31.66 4.14 10.25
N GLN A 491 -32.92 3.83 10.55
CA GLN A 491 -34.06 4.23 9.74
C GLN A 491 -34.67 5.57 10.19
N SER A 492 -34.77 5.78 11.49
CA SER A 492 -35.19 7.06 12.08
C SER A 492 -34.08 8.12 12.11
N LYS A 493 -32.83 7.73 11.78
CA LYS A 493 -31.67 8.63 11.63
C LYS A 493 -31.43 9.46 12.89
N CYS A 494 -31.58 8.84 14.06
CA CYS A 494 -31.53 9.54 15.34
C CYS A 494 -30.77 8.75 16.41
N ILE A 495 -30.30 9.48 17.43
CA ILE A 495 -29.79 8.92 18.67
C ILE A 495 -30.86 9.14 19.72
N SER A 496 -31.34 8.06 20.33
CA SER A 496 -32.38 8.09 21.36
C SER A 496 -31.83 7.63 22.70
N SER A 497 -32.50 8.07 23.77
CA SER A 497 -32.20 7.68 25.15
C SER A 497 -33.46 7.31 25.91
N ALA A 498 -33.39 6.35 26.84
CA ALA A 498 -34.49 5.94 27.72
C ALA A 498 -33.96 5.40 29.05
N ASP A 499 -34.84 5.29 30.06
CA ASP A 499 -34.52 4.68 31.35
C ASP A 499 -34.20 3.17 31.20
N LYS A 500 -33.08 2.72 31.77
CA LYS A 500 -32.56 1.35 31.57
C LYS A 500 -33.41 0.25 32.21
N ARG A 501 -34.28 0.59 33.17
CA ARG A 501 -35.09 -0.37 33.92
C ARG A 501 -36.51 -0.45 33.37
N THR A 502 -37.08 0.70 33.00
CA THR A 502 -38.49 0.83 32.63
C THR A 502 -38.71 1.07 31.13
N GLY A 503 -37.69 1.52 30.39
CA GLY A 503 -37.84 1.97 29.00
C GLY A 503 -38.61 3.28 28.84
N MET A 504 -39.01 3.92 29.94
CA MET A 504 -39.78 5.16 29.95
C MET A 504 -38.87 6.39 29.77
N ASN A 505 -39.47 7.59 29.71
CA ASN A 505 -38.77 8.87 29.55
C ASN A 505 -37.92 8.97 28.26
N ARG A 506 -38.44 8.41 27.16
CA ARG A 506 -37.75 8.44 25.87
C ARG A 506 -37.51 9.87 25.39
N LYS A 507 -36.27 10.16 25.00
CA LYS A 507 -35.84 11.45 24.43
C LYS A 507 -34.99 11.21 23.19
N ILE A 508 -35.19 12.03 22.16
CA ILE A 508 -34.31 12.08 20.99
C ILE A 508 -33.20 13.09 21.32
N LEU A 509 -31.95 12.62 21.35
CA LEU A 509 -30.78 13.48 21.57
C LEU A 509 -30.41 14.25 20.32
N ARG A 510 -30.37 13.57 19.18
CA ARG A 510 -30.03 14.15 17.87
C ARG A 510 -30.81 13.45 16.77
N GLU A 511 -31.21 14.21 15.76
CA GLU A 511 -31.95 13.79 14.58
C GLU A 511 -31.19 14.14 13.30
N ASN A 512 -31.67 13.65 12.14
CA ASN A 512 -31.07 13.88 10.83
C ASN A 512 -29.61 13.38 10.71
N LEU A 513 -29.26 12.33 11.45
CA LEU A 513 -27.95 11.69 11.39
C LEU A 513 -28.02 10.45 10.50
N GLU A 514 -27.58 10.59 9.25
CA GLU A 514 -27.52 9.46 8.32
C GLU A 514 -26.37 8.51 8.64
N TYR A 515 -26.57 7.24 8.32
CA TYR A 515 -25.56 6.18 8.40
C TYR A 515 -24.92 6.00 9.77
N LEU A 516 -25.69 6.16 10.85
CA LEU A 516 -25.28 5.82 12.20
C LEU A 516 -24.91 4.33 12.29
N MET A 517 -23.75 4.06 12.89
CA MET A 517 -23.25 2.71 13.15
C MET A 517 -23.18 2.52 14.68
N ASP A 518 -21.99 2.34 15.24
CA ASP A 518 -21.76 2.06 16.66
C ASP A 518 -21.80 3.34 17.54
N ILE A 519 -22.05 3.15 18.83
CA ILE A 519 -22.10 4.20 19.85
C ILE A 519 -21.52 3.69 21.17
N ARG A 520 -20.64 4.47 21.79
CA ARG A 520 -20.07 4.18 23.12
C ARG A 520 -20.11 5.42 23.99
N PHE A 521 -20.37 5.21 25.28
CA PHE A 521 -20.21 6.25 26.28
C PHE A 521 -18.75 6.28 26.75
N TYR A 522 -18.15 7.47 26.77
CA TYR A 522 -16.83 7.71 27.34
C TYR A 522 -16.96 8.25 28.76
N HIS A 523 -16.16 7.67 29.66
CA HIS A 523 -16.03 8.11 31.04
C HIS A 523 -14.54 8.06 31.43
N ASN A 524 -14.04 9.05 32.17
CA ASN A 524 -12.61 9.12 32.52
C ASN A 524 -12.13 7.87 33.32
N SER A 525 -13.01 7.28 34.12
CA SER A 525 -12.72 6.04 34.89
C SER A 525 -13.68 4.89 34.55
N ARG A 526 -13.20 3.86 33.84
CA ARG A 526 -13.88 2.54 33.79
C ARG A 526 -13.68 1.80 35.12
N PRO A 527 -14.58 0.87 35.49
CA PRO A 527 -14.39 0.00 36.65
C PRO A 527 -13.02 -0.68 36.62
N GLN A 528 -12.28 -0.58 37.73
CA GLN A 528 -10.96 -1.19 37.86
C GLN A 528 -11.06 -2.55 38.58
N SER A 529 -10.28 -3.52 38.14
CA SER A 529 -10.15 -4.83 38.79
C SER A 529 -8.68 -5.23 38.90
N PRO A 530 -8.30 -6.12 39.83
CA PRO A 530 -6.94 -6.63 39.93
C PRO A 530 -6.47 -7.24 38.60
N ASN A 531 -5.29 -6.82 38.12
CA ASN A 531 -4.70 -7.34 36.89
C ASN A 531 -3.63 -8.40 37.23
N PRO A 532 -3.92 -9.70 37.08
CA PRO A 532 -2.93 -10.76 37.35
C PRO A 532 -1.78 -10.76 36.32
N CYS A 533 -1.99 -10.20 35.13
CA CYS A 533 -0.97 -10.07 34.08
C CYS A 533 -0.02 -8.88 34.31
N SER A 534 -0.25 -8.04 35.32
CA SER A 534 0.55 -6.82 35.55
C SER A 534 2.01 -7.13 35.93
N VAL A 535 2.26 -8.23 36.65
CA VAL A 535 3.60 -8.64 37.07
C VAL A 535 4.14 -9.71 36.12
N ARG A 536 5.21 -9.39 35.40
CA ARG A 536 5.88 -10.30 34.44
C ARG A 536 4.91 -10.96 33.42
N ASN A 537 3.86 -10.24 32.99
CA ASN A 537 2.85 -10.76 32.05
C ASN A 537 2.21 -12.10 32.50
N GLY A 538 2.05 -12.31 33.81
CA GLY A 538 1.54 -13.58 34.34
C GLY A 538 2.49 -14.77 34.07
N GLY A 539 3.78 -14.52 33.81
CA GLY A 539 4.73 -15.55 33.38
C GLY A 539 4.55 -16.00 31.91
N CYS A 540 3.62 -15.41 31.17
CA CYS A 540 3.40 -15.70 29.76
C CYS A 540 4.48 -15.03 28.88
N THR A 541 4.99 -15.77 27.90
CA THR A 541 5.96 -15.21 26.92
C THR A 541 5.35 -14.19 25.98
N HIS A 542 4.11 -14.42 25.52
CA HIS A 542 3.43 -13.59 24.52
C HIS A 542 2.18 -12.94 25.10
N LEU A 543 1.02 -13.59 25.01
CA LEU A 543 -0.24 -13.05 25.51
C LEU A 543 -0.62 -13.65 26.86
N CYS A 544 -1.08 -12.79 27.78
CA CYS A 544 -1.78 -13.16 29.01
C CYS A 544 -3.23 -12.69 28.87
N LEU A 545 -4.17 -13.63 28.85
CA LEU A 545 -5.60 -13.38 28.64
C LEU A 545 -6.39 -13.77 29.88
N LEU A 546 -7.33 -12.94 30.30
CA LEU A 546 -8.21 -13.24 31.43
C LEU A 546 -9.13 -14.41 31.09
N SER A 547 -9.44 -15.23 32.08
CA SER A 547 -10.27 -16.43 31.94
C SER A 547 -11.20 -16.56 33.14
N PRO A 548 -12.41 -17.10 32.98
CA PRO A 548 -13.35 -17.25 34.08
C PRO A 548 -13.04 -18.48 34.95
N ASN A 549 -12.28 -19.47 34.47
CA ASN A 549 -11.99 -20.72 35.19
C ASN A 549 -10.49 -21.09 35.20
N LEU A 550 -10.03 -21.69 36.31
CA LEU A 550 -8.70 -22.29 36.44
C LEU A 550 -8.74 -23.79 36.11
N ASP A 551 -8.61 -24.15 34.84
CA ASP A 551 -8.25 -25.53 34.49
C ASP A 551 -6.73 -25.73 34.67
N GLY A 552 -6.31 -25.85 35.95
CA GLY A 552 -5.05 -26.51 36.31
C GLY A 552 -3.83 -25.63 36.64
N VAL A 553 -4.00 -24.47 37.30
CA VAL A 553 -2.88 -23.79 37.99
C VAL A 553 -3.22 -23.64 39.46
N ASN A 554 -2.64 -24.52 40.29
CA ASN A 554 -2.65 -24.40 41.74
C ASN A 554 -1.61 -23.34 42.15
N GLY A 555 -2.07 -22.13 42.49
CA GLY A 555 -1.26 -21.16 43.22
C GLY A 555 -1.47 -19.71 42.80
N GLY A 556 -2.33 -19.00 43.54
CA GLY A 556 -2.43 -17.53 43.49
C GLY A 556 -3.79 -17.03 43.95
N ASP A 557 -3.79 -16.26 45.04
CA ASP A 557 -4.89 -15.58 45.75
C ASP A 557 -6.32 -15.59 45.16
N ILE A 558 -7.28 -15.95 46.03
CA ILE A 558 -8.74 -16.02 45.84
C ILE A 558 -9.39 -14.66 45.41
N LEU A 559 -8.60 -13.60 45.24
CA LEU A 559 -9.05 -12.23 45.03
C LEU A 559 -8.85 -11.69 43.60
N SER A 560 -8.26 -12.46 42.67
CA SER A 560 -8.05 -12.03 41.28
C SER A 560 -8.65 -12.99 40.26
N THR A 561 -9.26 -12.44 39.21
CA THR A 561 -9.74 -13.18 38.03
C THR A 561 -8.60 -14.01 37.43
N PRO A 562 -8.79 -15.30 37.13
CA PRO A 562 -7.71 -16.12 36.60
C PRO A 562 -7.32 -15.74 35.16
N TYR A 563 -6.19 -16.28 34.69
CA TYR A 563 -5.65 -15.98 33.37
C TYR A 563 -5.04 -17.24 32.72
N ARG A 564 -4.88 -17.19 31.39
CA ARG A 564 -4.21 -18.21 30.58
C ARG A 564 -3.26 -17.55 29.58
N CYS A 565 -2.14 -18.23 29.30
CA CYS A 565 -1.22 -17.79 28.27
C CYS A 565 -1.70 -18.22 26.88
N ALA A 566 -1.61 -17.33 25.91
CA ALA A 566 -1.95 -17.59 24.51
C ALA A 566 -0.79 -17.21 23.57
N CYS A 567 -0.75 -17.87 22.43
CA CYS A 567 0.30 -17.70 21.43
C CYS A 567 -0.24 -16.99 20.19
N PRO A 568 0.63 -16.25 19.47
CA PRO A 568 0.27 -15.68 18.18
C PRO A 568 -0.26 -16.75 17.21
N THR A 569 -1.09 -16.31 16.27
CA THR A 569 -1.73 -17.16 15.25
C THR A 569 -0.70 -18.07 14.57
N GLY A 570 -0.93 -19.38 14.65
CA GLY A 570 -0.10 -20.41 14.01
C GLY A 570 1.02 -20.99 14.88
N LEU A 571 1.31 -20.39 16.05
CA LEU A 571 2.25 -20.95 17.03
C LEU A 571 1.52 -21.79 18.07
N THR A 572 2.16 -22.87 18.51
CA THR A 572 1.63 -23.77 19.54
C THR A 572 2.19 -23.41 20.93
N LEU A 573 1.34 -23.57 21.96
CA LEU A 573 1.73 -23.38 23.36
C LEU A 573 2.50 -24.62 23.83
N SER A 574 3.64 -24.41 24.47
CA SER A 574 4.49 -25.49 24.95
C SER A 574 3.85 -26.25 26.13
N HIS A 575 4.41 -27.40 26.49
CA HIS A 575 3.92 -28.22 27.61
C HIS A 575 3.90 -27.50 28.96
N ASP A 576 4.72 -26.46 29.13
CA ASP A 576 4.75 -25.63 30.34
C ASP A 576 3.54 -24.68 30.48
N ARG A 577 2.68 -24.58 29.45
CA ARG A 577 1.51 -23.69 29.38
C ARG A 577 1.83 -22.20 29.54
N HIS A 578 3.09 -21.79 29.46
CA HIS A 578 3.55 -20.41 29.64
C HIS A 578 4.38 -19.88 28.46
N LYS A 579 5.15 -20.76 27.80
CA LYS A 579 5.99 -20.44 26.65
C LYS A 579 5.34 -20.88 25.35
N CYS A 580 5.41 -20.02 24.33
CA CYS A 580 5.08 -20.39 22.96
C CYS A 580 6.33 -20.92 22.26
N ASN A 581 6.12 -21.83 21.31
CA ASN A 581 7.18 -22.25 20.41
C ASN A 581 7.63 -21.07 19.55
N THR A 582 8.93 -21.01 19.24
CA THR A 582 9.54 -19.90 18.50
C THR A 582 9.23 -19.95 17.01
N GLU A 583 8.96 -21.14 16.47
CA GLU A 583 8.77 -21.38 15.04
C GLU A 583 7.58 -22.33 14.81
N MET A 584 7.01 -22.26 13.61
CA MET A 584 6.04 -23.24 13.12
C MET A 584 6.83 -24.47 12.63
N ASN A 585 6.43 -25.67 13.05
CA ASN A 585 7.08 -26.90 12.61
C ASN A 585 6.63 -27.29 11.20
N LYS A 586 5.31 -27.22 10.94
CA LYS A 586 4.73 -27.54 9.63
C LYS A 586 3.84 -26.40 9.15
N PHE A 587 4.08 -25.93 7.93
CA PHE A 587 3.32 -24.81 7.37
C PHE A 587 3.29 -24.82 5.83
N LEU A 588 2.38 -24.02 5.27
CA LEU A 588 2.34 -23.68 3.86
C LEU A 588 2.85 -22.25 3.69
N ALA A 589 3.89 -22.04 2.89
CA ALA A 589 4.31 -20.73 2.40
C ALA A 589 3.62 -20.47 1.05
N ILE A 590 2.94 -19.35 0.92
CA ILE A 590 2.14 -19.00 -0.26
C ILE A 590 2.61 -17.64 -0.78
N ALA A 591 3.07 -17.62 -2.03
CA ALA A 591 3.33 -16.41 -2.77
C ALA A 591 2.02 -15.81 -3.28
N ARG A 592 1.82 -14.52 -3.06
CA ARG A 592 0.88 -13.70 -3.82
C ARG A 592 1.67 -12.62 -4.52
N ARG A 593 1.13 -12.08 -5.62
CA ARG A 593 1.84 -11.06 -6.42
C ARG A 593 2.43 -9.91 -5.60
N THR A 594 1.77 -9.50 -4.52
CA THR A 594 2.14 -8.32 -3.71
C THR A 594 2.47 -8.64 -2.25
N ASP A 595 2.34 -9.89 -1.80
CA ASP A 595 2.71 -10.30 -0.43
C ASP A 595 2.97 -11.80 -0.33
N ILE A 596 3.70 -12.21 0.71
CA ILE A 596 3.91 -13.63 1.03
C ILE A 596 3.18 -13.94 2.33
N ARG A 597 2.48 -15.08 2.35
CA ARG A 597 1.66 -15.52 3.49
C ARG A 597 2.05 -16.92 3.96
N VAL A 598 1.82 -17.18 5.24
CA VAL A 598 2.05 -18.48 5.86
C VAL A 598 0.77 -19.00 6.50
N ILE A 599 0.45 -20.27 6.27
CA ILE A 599 -0.63 -20.99 6.96
C ILE A 599 0.01 -22.09 7.79
N SER A 600 -0.13 -22.03 9.11
CA SER A 600 0.33 -23.10 10.00
C SER A 600 -0.51 -24.36 9.81
N LEU A 601 0.15 -25.51 9.74
CA LEU A 601 -0.45 -26.84 9.71
C LEU A 601 -0.42 -27.52 11.08
N ASP A 602 0.28 -26.92 12.06
CA ASP A 602 0.37 -27.42 13.45
C ASP A 602 -0.90 -27.14 14.27
N VAL A 603 -1.74 -26.22 13.80
CA VAL A 603 -2.98 -25.81 14.45
C VAL A 603 -4.20 -26.20 13.62
N GLN A 604 -5.32 -26.48 14.28
CA GLN A 604 -6.55 -26.90 13.58
C GLN A 604 -7.22 -25.77 12.80
N TYR A 605 -6.97 -24.52 13.17
CA TYR A 605 -7.49 -23.36 12.47
C TYR A 605 -6.53 -22.96 11.34
N SER A 606 -6.97 -23.08 10.09
CA SER A 606 -6.17 -22.69 8.92
C SER A 606 -6.23 -21.16 8.72
N ALA A 607 -5.50 -20.42 9.55
CA ALA A 607 -5.38 -18.98 9.47
C ALA A 607 -4.11 -18.57 8.72
N ASP A 608 -4.27 -17.69 7.72
CA ASP A 608 -3.15 -17.12 6.98
C ASP A 608 -2.60 -15.85 7.65
N VAL A 609 -1.28 -15.83 7.82
CA VAL A 609 -0.52 -14.71 8.37
C VAL A 609 0.32 -14.09 7.27
N LYS A 610 0.18 -12.79 7.04
CA LYS A 610 1.04 -12.04 6.13
C LYS A 610 2.41 -11.83 6.77
N LEU A 611 3.49 -12.15 6.06
CA LEU A 611 4.84 -11.87 6.52
C LEU A 611 5.14 -10.36 6.36
N PRO A 612 5.67 -9.68 7.39
CA PRO A 612 5.97 -8.24 7.34
C PRO A 612 7.29 -7.94 6.61
N ILE A 613 7.35 -8.31 5.33
CA ILE A 613 8.47 -8.00 4.43
C ILE A 613 8.47 -6.50 4.12
N ARG A 614 9.58 -5.81 4.39
CA ARG A 614 9.72 -4.36 4.19
C ARG A 614 10.05 -3.96 2.75
N SER A 615 10.70 -4.86 2.00
CA SER A 615 10.99 -4.64 0.59
C SER A 615 9.69 -4.58 -0.22
N PHE A 616 9.71 -3.78 -1.28
CA PHE A 616 8.54 -3.63 -2.14
C PHE A 616 8.44 -4.84 -3.07
N LEU A 617 7.45 -5.70 -2.80
CA LEU A 617 7.14 -6.86 -3.62
C LEU A 617 6.30 -6.43 -4.83
N ALA A 618 6.84 -6.58 -6.03
CA ALA A 618 6.21 -6.10 -7.25
C ALA A 618 5.35 -7.19 -7.90
N ASN A 619 5.95 -8.36 -8.18
CA ASN A 619 5.25 -9.49 -8.75
C ASN A 619 5.92 -10.82 -8.38
N VAL A 620 5.65 -11.27 -7.15
CA VAL A 620 6.19 -12.55 -6.65
C VAL A 620 5.52 -13.72 -7.35
N VAL A 621 6.32 -14.67 -7.87
CA VAL A 621 5.82 -15.84 -8.62
C VAL A 621 5.92 -17.12 -7.80
N ASP A 622 7.11 -17.51 -7.34
CA ASP A 622 7.28 -18.77 -6.59
C ASP A 622 8.06 -18.58 -5.28
N VAL A 623 7.93 -19.54 -4.37
CA VAL A 623 8.55 -19.55 -3.04
C VAL A 623 9.20 -20.89 -2.72
N ALA A 624 10.37 -20.84 -2.10
CA ALA A 624 11.07 -22.00 -1.57
C ALA A 624 11.55 -21.73 -0.15
N VAL A 625 11.72 -22.77 0.66
CA VAL A 625 12.17 -22.63 2.05
C VAL A 625 13.33 -23.58 2.32
N ASP A 626 14.36 -23.06 2.98
CA ASP A 626 15.42 -23.86 3.59
C ASP A 626 15.05 -24.17 5.05
N PRO A 627 14.59 -25.41 5.36
CA PRO A 627 14.20 -25.78 6.71
C PRO A 627 15.38 -25.85 7.70
N ARG A 628 16.63 -25.92 7.22
CA ARG A 628 17.80 -26.06 8.09
C ARG A 628 18.18 -24.76 8.78
N ASP A 629 18.09 -23.64 8.05
CA ASP A 629 18.47 -22.32 8.53
C ASP A 629 17.27 -21.37 8.69
N GLY A 630 16.08 -21.78 8.24
CA GLY A 630 14.86 -20.97 8.34
C GLY A 630 14.78 -19.82 7.34
N TYR A 631 15.46 -19.93 6.18
CA TYR A 631 15.36 -18.93 5.11
C TYR A 631 14.19 -19.23 4.17
N LEU A 632 13.40 -18.20 3.89
CA LEU A 632 12.41 -18.17 2.82
C LEU A 632 13.02 -17.46 1.60
N TYR A 633 12.95 -18.09 0.44
CA TYR A 633 13.37 -17.57 -0.86
C TYR A 633 12.14 -17.32 -1.72
N TRP A 634 12.18 -16.29 -2.57
CA TRP A 634 11.13 -16.03 -3.55
C TRP A 634 11.70 -15.44 -4.84
N SER A 635 11.02 -15.70 -5.95
CA SER A 635 11.27 -15.03 -7.23
C SER A 635 10.32 -13.84 -7.40
N ASP A 636 10.86 -12.68 -7.78
CA ASP A 636 10.07 -11.51 -8.17
C ASP A 636 10.43 -11.11 -9.62
N ILE A 637 9.47 -11.33 -10.53
CA ILE A 637 9.67 -11.02 -11.96
C ILE A 637 9.51 -9.53 -12.26
N GLY A 638 8.98 -8.73 -11.32
CA GLY A 638 8.91 -7.28 -11.46
C GLY A 638 10.26 -6.60 -11.20
N SER A 639 11.10 -7.19 -10.33
CA SER A 639 12.47 -6.73 -10.09
C SER A 639 13.54 -7.54 -10.82
N HIS A 640 13.18 -8.70 -11.39
CA HIS A 640 14.11 -9.69 -11.97
C HIS A 640 15.14 -10.18 -10.96
N GLU A 641 14.70 -10.45 -9.73
CA GLU A 641 15.56 -10.89 -8.64
C GLU A 641 15.00 -12.14 -7.94
N ILE A 642 15.90 -13.00 -7.45
CA ILE A 642 15.57 -13.97 -6.42
C ILE A 642 16.10 -13.43 -5.10
N SER A 643 15.19 -13.26 -4.13
CA SER A 643 15.49 -12.68 -2.83
C SER A 643 15.23 -13.68 -1.70
N ARG A 644 15.81 -13.43 -0.52
CA ARG A 644 15.56 -14.23 0.68
C ARG A 644 15.37 -13.39 1.93
N THR A 645 14.75 -14.00 2.94
CA THR A 645 14.57 -13.44 4.28
C THR A 645 14.57 -14.56 5.32
N LEU A 646 14.91 -14.24 6.56
CA LEU A 646 14.70 -15.17 7.69
C LEU A 646 13.22 -15.21 8.06
N LEU A 647 12.66 -16.40 8.29
CA LEU A 647 11.26 -16.57 8.72
C LEU A 647 11.00 -15.97 10.11
N ILE A 648 12.01 -15.96 10.98
CA ILE A 648 11.93 -15.39 12.33
C ILE A 648 12.02 -13.86 12.35
N ASP A 649 12.69 -13.26 11.35
CA ASP A 649 12.81 -11.82 11.16
C ASP A 649 12.58 -11.46 9.69
N PRO A 650 11.32 -11.55 9.22
CA PRO A 650 10.98 -11.33 7.83
C PRO A 650 11.12 -9.86 7.38
N ALA A 651 11.45 -8.95 8.30
CA ALA A 651 11.61 -7.54 7.98
C ALA A 651 12.93 -7.24 7.24
N VAL A 652 13.93 -8.13 7.34
CA VAL A 652 15.25 -7.99 6.72
C VAL A 652 15.37 -8.96 5.54
N SER A 653 15.30 -8.41 4.33
CA SER A 653 15.47 -9.17 3.09
C SER A 653 16.73 -8.78 2.35
N GLU A 654 17.30 -9.71 1.60
CA GLU A 654 18.43 -9.48 0.70
C GLU A 654 18.22 -10.13 -0.67
N ALA A 655 18.76 -9.50 -1.72
CA ALA A 655 18.78 -10.07 -3.07
C ALA A 655 19.91 -11.09 -3.17
N VAL A 656 19.57 -12.32 -3.58
CA VAL A 656 20.48 -13.46 -3.70
C VAL A 656 21.02 -13.55 -5.13
N VAL A 657 20.12 -13.43 -6.10
CA VAL A 657 20.46 -13.39 -7.54
C VAL A 657 19.79 -12.17 -8.14
N SER A 658 20.59 -11.23 -8.64
CA SER A 658 20.13 -9.94 -9.19
C SER A 658 20.53 -9.71 -10.65
N SER A 659 21.23 -10.66 -11.25
CA SER A 659 21.65 -10.61 -12.65
C SER A 659 21.41 -11.97 -13.27
N GLY A 660 21.15 -12.00 -14.58
CA GLY A 660 21.03 -13.28 -15.26
C GLY A 660 19.63 -13.91 -15.19
N LEU A 661 18.60 -13.15 -14.77
CA LEU A 661 17.21 -13.59 -14.66
C LEU A 661 16.30 -12.85 -15.64
N ASP A 662 15.24 -13.50 -16.10
CA ASP A 662 14.12 -12.86 -16.83
C ASP A 662 12.76 -13.22 -16.20
N ILE A 663 12.25 -14.43 -16.44
CA ILE A 663 10.95 -14.88 -15.93
C ILE A 663 11.13 -16.18 -15.15
N VAL A 664 11.33 -16.06 -13.84
CA VAL A 664 11.55 -17.22 -12.95
C VAL A 664 10.22 -17.78 -12.45
N GLU A 665 9.73 -18.85 -13.10
CA GLU A 665 8.43 -19.48 -12.81
C GLU A 665 8.50 -20.56 -11.72
N GLY A 666 9.65 -21.23 -11.55
CA GLY A 666 9.82 -22.31 -10.58
C GLY A 666 11.09 -22.17 -9.75
N LEU A 667 10.97 -22.38 -8.43
CA LEU A 667 12.05 -22.22 -7.47
C LEU A 667 12.07 -23.39 -6.47
N VAL A 668 13.23 -24.02 -6.26
CA VAL A 668 13.37 -25.12 -5.30
C VAL A 668 14.74 -25.13 -4.63
N VAL A 669 14.74 -25.40 -3.32
CA VAL A 669 15.95 -25.48 -2.49
C VAL A 669 16.34 -26.94 -2.30
N ASP A 670 17.64 -27.23 -2.44
CA ASP A 670 18.28 -28.43 -1.90
C ASP A 670 18.96 -28.09 -0.56
N PRO A 671 18.28 -28.33 0.57
CA PRO A 671 18.80 -28.06 1.92
C PRO A 671 19.99 -28.95 2.31
N ILE A 672 20.16 -30.12 1.67
CA ILE A 672 21.28 -31.01 1.99
C ILE A 672 22.52 -30.59 1.21
N GLY A 673 22.39 -30.38 -0.10
CA GLY A 673 23.46 -29.90 -0.97
C GLY A 673 23.80 -28.42 -0.78
N ARG A 674 22.93 -27.66 -0.12
CA ARG A 674 23.04 -26.20 0.09
C ARG A 674 23.05 -25.45 -1.24
N LEU A 675 22.10 -25.82 -2.11
CA LEU A 675 21.94 -25.28 -3.46
C LEU A 675 20.53 -24.76 -3.69
N LEU A 676 20.42 -23.81 -4.61
CA LEU A 676 19.17 -23.25 -5.11
C LEU A 676 19.04 -23.59 -6.60
N TYR A 677 17.90 -24.13 -7.01
CA TYR A 677 17.59 -24.45 -8.41
C TYR A 677 16.39 -23.64 -8.86
N TRP A 678 16.43 -23.15 -10.10
CA TRP A 678 15.32 -22.43 -10.69
C TRP A 678 15.20 -22.67 -12.19
N THR A 679 13.99 -22.47 -12.68
CA THR A 679 13.64 -22.44 -14.11
C THR A 679 13.45 -20.99 -14.53
N ASP A 680 13.97 -20.63 -15.70
CA ASP A 680 13.77 -19.31 -16.30
C ASP A 680 13.12 -19.48 -17.67
N ASP A 681 11.83 -19.14 -17.72
CA ASP A 681 10.97 -19.21 -18.91
C ASP A 681 11.41 -18.21 -19.98
N GLY A 682 11.80 -17.00 -19.58
CA GLY A 682 12.24 -15.96 -20.53
C GLY A 682 13.55 -16.29 -21.24
N ARG A 683 14.33 -17.22 -20.68
CA ARG A 683 15.65 -17.62 -21.19
C ARG A 683 15.74 -19.08 -21.64
N ASP A 684 14.68 -19.87 -21.48
CA ASP A 684 14.65 -21.31 -21.75
C ASP A 684 15.79 -22.09 -21.08
N ILE A 685 16.04 -21.82 -19.80
CA ILE A 685 17.13 -22.48 -19.05
C ILE A 685 16.69 -23.00 -17.67
N ILE A 686 17.42 -24.02 -17.21
CA ILE A 686 17.39 -24.49 -15.82
C ILE A 686 18.77 -24.25 -15.23
N SER A 687 18.82 -23.55 -14.10
CA SER A 687 20.06 -23.11 -13.48
C SER A 687 20.13 -23.50 -12.01
N VAL A 688 21.36 -23.53 -11.49
CA VAL A 688 21.67 -23.82 -10.09
C VAL A 688 22.71 -22.84 -9.55
N SER A 689 22.62 -22.53 -8.26
CA SER A 689 23.62 -21.75 -7.53
C SER A 689 23.79 -22.28 -6.11
N SER A 690 24.81 -21.81 -5.41
CA SER A 690 24.85 -21.86 -3.95
C SER A 690 23.69 -21.04 -3.37
N LEU A 691 23.29 -21.32 -2.11
CA LEU A 691 22.16 -20.62 -1.46
C LEU A 691 22.35 -19.11 -1.28
N ASP A 692 23.60 -18.63 -1.33
CA ASP A 692 23.96 -17.21 -1.34
C ASP A 692 24.01 -16.61 -2.75
N GLY A 693 23.63 -17.35 -3.78
CA GLY A 693 23.62 -16.92 -5.18
C GLY A 693 24.96 -17.07 -5.90
N ALA A 694 26.01 -17.51 -5.20
CA ALA A 694 27.32 -17.72 -5.79
C ALA A 694 27.37 -18.94 -6.71
N HIS A 695 28.42 -19.01 -7.53
CA HIS A 695 28.77 -20.17 -8.34
C HIS A 695 27.70 -20.62 -9.33
N GLN A 696 26.98 -19.68 -9.95
CA GLN A 696 25.87 -19.98 -10.86
C GLN A 696 26.30 -20.87 -12.04
N ARG A 697 25.50 -21.89 -12.31
CA ARG A 697 25.70 -22.85 -13.39
C ARG A 697 24.39 -23.11 -14.13
N VAL A 698 24.43 -23.03 -15.46
CA VAL A 698 23.34 -23.49 -16.33
C VAL A 698 23.45 -25.00 -16.51
N LEU A 699 22.38 -25.74 -16.19
CA LEU A 699 22.32 -27.20 -16.26
C LEU A 699 21.70 -27.67 -17.57
N VAL A 700 20.59 -27.06 -17.97
CA VAL A 700 19.83 -27.43 -19.18
C VAL A 700 19.53 -26.15 -19.94
N HIS A 701 19.82 -26.14 -21.24
CA HIS A 701 19.67 -24.96 -22.12
C HIS A 701 19.30 -25.28 -23.58
N ASN A 702 19.13 -26.56 -23.91
CA ASN A 702 18.78 -27.02 -25.25
C ASN A 702 17.44 -27.74 -25.17
N ASP A 703 16.62 -27.69 -26.22
CA ASP A 703 15.32 -28.40 -26.27
C ASP A 703 14.41 -28.10 -25.05
N LEU A 704 14.45 -26.86 -24.56
CA LEU A 704 13.48 -26.29 -23.64
C LEU A 704 12.64 -25.29 -24.42
N GLY A 705 11.35 -25.20 -24.13
CA GLY A 705 10.48 -24.22 -24.79
C GLY A 705 9.77 -23.25 -23.86
N SER A 706 9.43 -23.68 -22.65
CA SER A 706 8.87 -22.84 -21.58
C SER A 706 8.91 -23.63 -20.26
N PRO A 707 10.09 -23.74 -19.60
CA PRO A 707 10.24 -24.46 -18.34
C PRO A 707 9.53 -23.74 -17.18
N ARG A 708 8.74 -24.47 -16.39
CA ARG A 708 7.94 -23.91 -15.27
C ARG A 708 8.27 -24.55 -13.94
N ALA A 709 7.40 -25.37 -13.36
CA ALA A 709 7.64 -25.89 -12.02
C ALA A 709 8.78 -26.90 -12.01
N ILE A 710 9.51 -26.94 -10.90
CA ILE A 710 10.65 -27.83 -10.68
C ILE A 710 10.54 -28.49 -9.30
N ALA A 711 10.84 -29.78 -9.23
CA ALA A 711 10.88 -30.56 -8.00
C ALA A 711 12.15 -31.42 -7.93
N LEU A 712 12.70 -31.56 -6.74
CA LEU A 712 13.94 -32.32 -6.49
C LEU A 712 13.66 -33.57 -5.66
N HIS A 713 14.26 -34.69 -6.03
CA HIS A 713 14.37 -35.87 -5.17
C HIS A 713 15.80 -36.00 -4.66
N GLN A 714 16.08 -35.39 -3.51
CA GLN A 714 17.44 -35.21 -2.98
C GLN A 714 18.12 -36.55 -2.60
N GLY A 715 17.34 -37.53 -2.15
CA GLY A 715 17.82 -38.87 -1.82
C GLY A 715 18.40 -39.61 -3.02
N ILE A 716 17.64 -39.69 -4.12
CA ILE A 716 18.05 -40.42 -5.33
C ILE A 716 18.99 -39.56 -6.18
N GLY A 717 18.78 -38.25 -6.25
CA GLY A 717 19.58 -37.32 -7.04
C GLY A 717 18.98 -36.94 -8.40
N TYR A 718 17.66 -36.98 -8.53
CA TYR A 718 16.95 -36.54 -9.75
C TYR A 718 16.25 -35.20 -9.53
N MET A 719 16.18 -34.40 -10.59
CA MET A 719 15.30 -33.25 -10.71
C MET A 719 14.25 -33.51 -11.78
N TYR A 720 13.06 -32.96 -11.56
CA TYR A 720 11.89 -33.09 -12.42
C TYR A 720 11.34 -31.71 -12.71
N TRP A 721 10.93 -31.44 -13.94
CA TRP A 721 10.31 -30.16 -14.29
C TRP A 721 9.22 -30.33 -15.33
N THR A 722 8.35 -29.33 -15.38
CA THR A 722 7.32 -29.19 -16.41
C THR A 722 7.80 -28.21 -17.48
N ASP A 723 7.49 -28.51 -18.75
CA ASP A 723 7.79 -27.66 -19.89
C ASP A 723 6.54 -27.59 -20.77
N TRP A 724 6.04 -26.38 -21.04
CA TRP A 724 4.90 -26.19 -21.94
C TRP A 724 5.26 -26.46 -23.40
N GLY A 725 6.52 -26.24 -23.77
CA GLY A 725 7.01 -26.37 -25.14
C GLY A 725 6.28 -25.45 -26.15
N ASN A 726 6.53 -25.68 -27.44
CA ASN A 726 5.73 -25.08 -28.52
C ASN A 726 4.56 -26.02 -28.82
N ASN A 727 3.36 -25.62 -28.39
CA ASN A 727 2.10 -26.38 -28.52
C ASN A 727 2.02 -27.16 -29.86
N PRO A 728 1.94 -28.51 -29.88
CA PRO A 728 1.45 -29.41 -28.82
C PRO A 728 2.55 -30.17 -28.02
N SER A 729 3.75 -29.62 -27.89
CA SER A 729 4.91 -30.36 -27.32
C SER A 729 5.09 -30.26 -25.79
N ALA A 730 4.02 -30.14 -24.99
CA ALA A 730 4.15 -30.08 -23.54
C ALA A 730 4.66 -31.41 -22.97
N LYS A 731 5.63 -31.34 -22.07
CA LYS A 731 6.33 -32.51 -21.54
C LYS A 731 6.68 -32.34 -20.07
N ILE A 732 6.74 -33.47 -19.38
CA ILE A 732 7.37 -33.57 -18.06
C ILE A 732 8.65 -34.36 -18.26
N GLU A 733 9.73 -33.80 -17.74
CA GLU A 733 11.08 -34.31 -17.94
C GLU A 733 11.78 -34.56 -16.62
N ARG A 734 12.82 -35.37 -16.70
CA ARG A 734 13.71 -35.70 -15.58
C ARG A 734 15.15 -35.67 -16.05
N ALA A 735 16.05 -35.24 -15.18
CA ALA A 735 17.49 -35.39 -15.31
C ALA A 735 18.13 -35.58 -13.93
N GLY A 736 19.40 -35.99 -13.89
CA GLY A 736 20.20 -35.92 -12.67
C GLY A 736 20.31 -34.49 -12.13
N MET A 737 20.65 -34.34 -10.86
CA MET A 737 21.04 -33.09 -10.17
C MET A 737 21.95 -32.18 -11.00
N ASP A 738 22.77 -32.80 -11.84
CA ASP A 738 23.80 -32.19 -12.68
C ASP A 738 23.39 -31.94 -14.14
N GLY A 739 22.14 -32.23 -14.50
CA GLY A 739 21.62 -32.11 -15.87
C GLY A 739 21.92 -33.31 -16.77
N THR A 740 22.60 -34.34 -16.29
CA THR A 740 22.88 -35.57 -17.07
C THR A 740 21.69 -36.53 -17.09
N ASP A 741 21.71 -37.55 -17.95
CA ASP A 741 20.65 -38.58 -18.05
C ASP A 741 19.24 -37.99 -18.25
N ARG A 742 19.15 -36.97 -19.11
CA ARG A 742 17.89 -36.31 -19.42
C ARG A 742 16.96 -37.25 -20.19
N SER A 743 15.73 -37.39 -19.69
CA SER A 743 14.70 -38.24 -20.28
C SER A 743 13.32 -37.59 -20.13
N VAL A 744 12.50 -37.68 -21.18
CA VAL A 744 11.08 -37.30 -21.12
C VAL A 744 10.29 -38.45 -20.49
N ILE A 745 9.54 -38.17 -19.42
CA ILE A 745 8.74 -39.18 -18.69
C ILE A 745 7.27 -39.16 -19.08
N VAL A 746 6.71 -37.99 -19.41
CA VAL A 746 5.33 -37.85 -19.87
C VAL A 746 5.29 -36.83 -21.00
N SER A 747 4.67 -37.19 -22.13
CA SER A 747 4.55 -36.33 -23.31
C SER A 747 3.18 -36.37 -23.98
N SER A 748 2.24 -37.17 -23.45
CA SER A 748 0.87 -37.29 -23.96
C SER A 748 -0.14 -36.72 -22.96
N ASP A 749 -1.24 -36.17 -23.47
CA ASP A 749 -2.32 -35.61 -22.66
C ASP A 749 -1.85 -34.54 -21.67
N LEU A 750 -0.88 -33.73 -22.09
CA LEU A 750 -0.37 -32.54 -21.39
C LEU A 750 -0.57 -31.34 -22.32
N ILE A 751 -1.13 -30.24 -21.81
CA ILE A 751 -1.15 -28.96 -22.53
C ILE A 751 -0.45 -27.92 -21.66
N TRP A 752 -0.95 -27.70 -20.44
CA TRP A 752 -0.36 -26.74 -19.51
C TRP A 752 -0.15 -27.38 -18.12
N PRO A 753 0.98 -28.09 -17.93
CA PRO A 753 1.38 -28.56 -16.61
C PRO A 753 2.02 -27.41 -15.79
N ASN A 754 1.31 -26.86 -14.80
CA ASN A 754 1.78 -25.68 -14.07
C ASN A 754 2.66 -26.06 -12.89
N GLY A 755 2.20 -26.97 -12.03
CA GLY A 755 2.87 -27.39 -10.80
C GLY A 755 3.29 -28.86 -10.83
N ILE A 756 4.39 -29.15 -10.13
CA ILE A 756 4.90 -30.51 -9.92
C ILE A 756 5.46 -30.66 -8.51
N THR A 757 5.19 -31.80 -7.88
CA THR A 757 5.72 -32.15 -6.56
C THR A 757 6.03 -33.64 -6.48
N ILE A 758 6.86 -34.00 -5.51
CA ILE A 758 7.28 -35.38 -5.27
C ILE A 758 6.94 -35.74 -3.83
N ASP A 759 6.35 -36.91 -3.65
CA ASP A 759 6.29 -37.59 -2.36
C ASP A 759 7.62 -38.33 -2.15
N GLN A 760 8.47 -37.80 -1.24
CA GLN A 760 9.81 -38.33 -0.99
C GLN A 760 9.79 -39.71 -0.32
N GLU A 761 8.72 -40.07 0.39
CA GLU A 761 8.63 -41.33 1.13
C GLU A 761 8.09 -42.46 0.24
N LEU A 762 7.02 -42.16 -0.51
CA LEU A 762 6.34 -43.16 -1.33
C LEU A 762 6.87 -43.22 -2.78
N GLY A 763 7.65 -42.23 -3.22
CA GLY A 763 8.20 -42.18 -4.58
C GLY A 763 7.14 -41.94 -5.66
N TRP A 764 6.14 -41.10 -5.35
CA TRP A 764 5.14 -40.67 -6.34
C TRP A 764 5.50 -39.28 -6.88
N LEU A 765 5.40 -39.14 -8.20
CA LEU A 765 5.40 -37.85 -8.89
C LEU A 765 3.96 -37.38 -9.06
N ILE A 766 3.66 -36.14 -8.70
CA ILE A 766 2.31 -35.58 -8.71
C ILE A 766 2.36 -34.22 -9.42
N TRP A 767 1.44 -33.99 -10.36
CA TRP A 767 1.37 -32.73 -11.11
C TRP A 767 -0.08 -32.39 -11.43
N ASP A 768 -0.32 -31.12 -11.71
CA ASP A 768 -1.58 -30.67 -12.30
C ASP A 768 -1.49 -30.56 -13.81
N VAL A 769 -2.64 -30.72 -14.47
CA VAL A 769 -2.77 -30.56 -15.92
C VAL A 769 -3.95 -29.65 -16.22
N HIS A 770 -3.69 -28.60 -16.99
CA HIS A 770 -4.72 -27.75 -17.58
C HIS A 770 -4.82 -28.02 -19.09
N TYR A 771 -6.03 -28.37 -19.57
CA TYR A 771 -6.27 -28.84 -20.96
C TYR A 771 -7.31 -27.95 -21.69
N GLN A 772 -8.50 -27.80 -21.11
CA GLN A 772 -9.64 -26.98 -21.56
C GLN A 772 -10.53 -26.67 -20.33
N PRO A 773 -11.48 -25.72 -20.36
CA PRO A 773 -12.27 -25.27 -19.20
C PRO A 773 -13.03 -26.35 -18.40
N HIS A 774 -13.05 -27.62 -18.84
CA HIS A 774 -13.75 -28.73 -18.18
C HIS A 774 -12.93 -30.02 -18.03
N GLN A 775 -11.61 -30.00 -18.25
CA GLN A 775 -10.76 -31.20 -18.17
C GLN A 775 -9.50 -31.01 -17.30
N GLN A 776 -9.52 -30.07 -16.35
CA GLN A 776 -8.41 -29.93 -15.40
C GLN A 776 -8.44 -31.03 -14.35
N ARG A 777 -7.25 -31.53 -14.04
CA ARG A 777 -7.09 -32.67 -13.14
C ARG A 777 -5.72 -32.67 -12.49
N ILE A 778 -5.64 -33.34 -11.35
CA ILE A 778 -4.39 -33.66 -10.67
C ILE A 778 -4.11 -35.14 -10.94
N GLU A 779 -2.91 -35.43 -11.40
CA GLU A 779 -2.45 -36.76 -11.76
C GLU A 779 -1.26 -37.17 -10.91
N ARG A 780 -1.02 -38.48 -10.82
CA ARG A 780 0.20 -39.04 -10.25
C ARG A 780 0.75 -40.18 -11.09
N SER A 781 2.05 -40.40 -11.02
CA SER A 781 2.75 -41.58 -11.57
C SER A 781 3.89 -41.98 -10.65
N ASP A 782 4.48 -43.14 -10.91
CA ASP A 782 5.80 -43.44 -10.35
C ASP A 782 6.86 -42.44 -10.89
N LEU A 783 8.05 -42.47 -10.29
CA LEU A 783 9.20 -41.61 -10.66
C LEU A 783 9.74 -41.81 -12.09
N LEU A 784 9.27 -42.84 -12.80
CA LEU A 784 9.64 -43.16 -14.19
C LEU A 784 8.51 -42.84 -15.18
N GLY A 785 7.35 -42.36 -14.72
CA GLY A 785 6.18 -42.07 -15.55
C GLY A 785 5.20 -43.25 -15.73
N GLY A 786 5.48 -44.40 -15.11
CA GLY A 786 4.59 -45.56 -15.08
C GLY A 786 3.44 -45.43 -14.08
N ASN A 787 2.43 -46.31 -14.19
CA ASN A 787 1.25 -46.30 -13.32
C ASN A 787 0.53 -44.94 -13.19
N ARG A 788 0.49 -44.17 -14.29
CA ARG A 788 -0.17 -42.87 -14.36
C ARG A 788 -1.66 -43.00 -14.04
N THR A 789 -2.13 -42.26 -13.03
CA THR A 789 -3.52 -42.26 -12.57
C THR A 789 -4.01 -40.85 -12.26
N ILE A 790 -5.29 -40.58 -12.50
CA ILE A 790 -5.94 -39.31 -12.13
C ILE A 790 -6.45 -39.44 -10.69
N ILE A 791 -6.05 -38.53 -9.81
CA ILE A 791 -6.43 -38.55 -8.38
C ILE A 791 -7.50 -37.53 -8.03
N HIS A 792 -7.64 -36.45 -8.80
CA HIS A 792 -8.70 -35.45 -8.62
C HIS A 792 -9.07 -34.78 -9.94
N SER A 793 -10.36 -34.58 -10.21
CA SER A 793 -10.88 -34.04 -11.49
C SER A 793 -11.78 -32.81 -11.34
N SER A 794 -11.92 -32.26 -10.12
CA SER A 794 -12.80 -31.12 -9.81
C SER A 794 -12.01 -29.91 -9.29
N SER A 795 -11.08 -29.40 -10.11
CA SER A 795 -10.35 -28.16 -9.80
C SER A 795 -10.25 -27.27 -11.04
N PRO A 796 -10.98 -26.15 -11.10
CA PRO A 796 -11.08 -25.31 -12.29
C PRO A 796 -9.77 -24.64 -12.74
N HIS A 797 -8.81 -24.37 -11.85
CA HIS A 797 -7.51 -23.84 -12.31
C HIS A 797 -6.38 -24.06 -11.30
N PRO A 798 -5.88 -25.30 -11.13
CA PRO A 798 -4.70 -25.54 -10.30
C PRO A 798 -3.48 -24.83 -10.90
N TYR A 799 -2.71 -24.13 -10.05
CA TYR A 799 -1.48 -23.44 -10.48
C TYR A 799 -0.24 -23.97 -9.76
N SER A 800 -0.29 -24.05 -8.42
CA SER A 800 0.81 -24.59 -7.62
C SER A 800 0.36 -25.82 -6.84
N ILE A 801 1.23 -26.81 -6.74
CA ILE A 801 1.00 -28.06 -6.02
C ILE A 801 2.20 -28.39 -5.12
N SER A 802 1.94 -28.87 -3.91
CA SER A 802 2.98 -29.33 -2.99
C SER A 802 2.50 -30.52 -2.17
N CYS A 803 3.41 -31.41 -1.79
CA CYS A 803 3.11 -32.59 -0.98
C CYS A 803 3.85 -32.52 0.36
N LEU A 804 3.18 -32.91 1.45
CA LEU A 804 3.76 -33.09 2.78
C LEU A 804 2.96 -34.12 3.59
N ASP A 805 3.63 -35.08 4.22
CA ASP A 805 3.05 -36.12 5.10
C ASP A 805 1.85 -36.88 4.50
N GLY A 806 1.92 -37.29 3.24
CA GLY A 806 0.82 -37.99 2.56
C GLY A 806 -0.37 -37.09 2.19
N PHE A 807 -0.25 -35.77 2.35
CA PHE A 807 -1.26 -34.80 1.89
C PHE A 807 -0.75 -33.99 0.71
N VAL A 808 -1.63 -33.80 -0.28
CA VAL A 808 -1.42 -32.90 -1.41
C VAL A 808 -2.15 -31.60 -1.16
N TYR A 809 -1.45 -30.49 -1.34
CA TYR A 809 -1.95 -29.13 -1.23
C TYR A 809 -1.86 -28.47 -2.59
N TRP A 810 -2.90 -27.74 -3.00
CA TRP A 810 -2.85 -26.95 -4.23
C TRP A 810 -3.60 -25.64 -4.11
N THR A 811 -3.17 -24.68 -4.92
CA THR A 811 -3.85 -23.40 -5.13
C THR A 811 -4.73 -23.47 -6.36
N ASP A 812 -5.97 -23.00 -6.23
CA ASP A 812 -6.90 -22.89 -7.35
C ASP A 812 -7.13 -21.40 -7.68
N TRP A 813 -6.66 -20.98 -8.85
CA TRP A 813 -6.64 -19.58 -9.28
C TRP A 813 -8.04 -19.03 -9.57
N GLU A 814 -8.94 -19.85 -10.11
CA GLU A 814 -10.29 -19.44 -10.49
C GLU A 814 -11.20 -19.31 -9.27
N THR A 815 -11.18 -20.31 -8.38
CA THR A 815 -11.98 -20.30 -7.15
C THR A 815 -11.34 -19.50 -6.02
N ARG A 816 -10.05 -19.14 -6.15
CA ARG A 816 -9.26 -18.43 -5.13
C ARG A 816 -9.14 -19.19 -3.81
N ASN A 817 -9.10 -20.52 -3.90
CA ASN A 817 -9.10 -21.40 -2.73
C ASN A 817 -7.77 -22.16 -2.61
N VAL A 818 -7.34 -22.37 -1.37
CA VAL A 818 -6.26 -23.31 -1.01
C VAL A 818 -6.91 -24.59 -0.52
N ARG A 819 -6.59 -25.71 -1.17
CA ARG A 819 -7.20 -27.01 -0.87
C ARG A 819 -6.15 -28.03 -0.44
N ARG A 820 -6.62 -29.05 0.28
CA ARG A 820 -5.86 -30.20 0.76
C ARG A 820 -6.62 -31.47 0.43
N MET A 821 -5.89 -32.52 0.07
CA MET A 821 -6.40 -33.88 -0.15
C MET A 821 -5.47 -34.91 0.48
N ASP A 822 -6.05 -35.97 1.04
CA ASP A 822 -5.32 -37.16 1.52
C ASP A 822 -4.97 -38.10 0.34
N LEU A 823 -3.70 -38.51 0.22
CA LEU A 823 -3.24 -39.43 -0.83
C LEU A 823 -3.70 -40.88 -0.63
N HIS A 824 -3.99 -41.29 0.61
CA HIS A 824 -4.54 -42.60 0.93
C HIS A 824 -6.06 -42.64 0.72
N ASN A 825 -6.74 -41.51 0.95
CA ASN A 825 -8.17 -41.35 0.71
C ASN A 825 -8.46 -40.11 -0.14
N THR A 826 -8.41 -40.26 -1.46
CA THR A 826 -8.60 -39.17 -2.43
C THR A 826 -10.01 -38.55 -2.44
N SER A 827 -10.94 -39.08 -1.63
CA SER A 827 -12.27 -38.49 -1.44
C SER A 827 -12.31 -37.42 -0.32
N ASP A 828 -11.34 -37.39 0.61
CA ASP A 828 -11.27 -36.37 1.67
C ASP A 828 -10.57 -35.11 1.16
N VAL A 829 -11.32 -34.29 0.42
CA VAL A 829 -10.88 -32.97 -0.04
C VAL A 829 -11.42 -31.90 0.88
N ARG A 830 -10.53 -31.07 1.45
CA ARG A 830 -10.88 -29.96 2.35
C ARG A 830 -10.34 -28.64 1.84
N THR A 831 -11.15 -27.59 1.94
CA THR A 831 -10.69 -26.22 1.69
C THR A 831 -10.06 -25.66 2.98
N LEU A 832 -8.79 -25.29 2.92
CA LEU A 832 -8.07 -24.68 4.05
C LEU A 832 -8.32 -23.18 4.12
N ARG A 833 -8.37 -22.52 2.95
CA ARG A 833 -8.61 -21.08 2.87
C ARG A 833 -9.39 -20.71 1.63
N GLU A 834 -10.35 -19.82 1.79
CA GLU A 834 -11.19 -19.29 0.73
C GLU A 834 -10.88 -17.83 0.42
N ASN A 835 -11.24 -17.39 -0.79
CA ASN A 835 -11.19 -15.99 -1.23
C ASN A 835 -9.80 -15.35 -1.11
N MET A 836 -8.73 -16.07 -1.45
CA MET A 836 -7.39 -15.53 -1.50
C MET A 836 -7.02 -15.14 -2.95
N PRO A 837 -7.09 -13.85 -3.34
CA PRO A 837 -6.84 -13.44 -4.71
C PRO A 837 -5.34 -13.40 -5.03
N SER A 838 -5.00 -13.61 -6.30
CA SER A 838 -3.64 -13.46 -6.84
C SER A 838 -2.59 -14.39 -6.20
N MET A 839 -2.99 -15.61 -5.83
CA MET A 839 -2.09 -16.66 -5.34
C MET A 839 -1.26 -17.24 -6.47
N MET A 840 0.05 -17.21 -6.35
CA MET A 840 0.96 -17.79 -7.34
C MET A 840 1.49 -19.13 -6.78
N GLY A 841 2.81 -19.27 -6.60
CA GLY A 841 3.47 -20.44 -6.05
C GLY A 841 3.17 -20.70 -4.57
N MET A 842 3.26 -21.97 -4.19
CA MET A 842 3.06 -22.43 -2.81
C MET A 842 3.97 -23.61 -2.51
N LYS A 843 4.58 -23.59 -1.32
CA LYS A 843 5.38 -24.69 -0.81
C LYS A 843 4.89 -25.16 0.56
N ALA A 844 4.66 -26.47 0.69
CA ALA A 844 4.47 -27.13 1.98
C ALA A 844 5.84 -27.50 2.57
N VAL A 845 6.05 -27.15 3.84
CA VAL A 845 7.36 -27.22 4.50
C VAL A 845 7.23 -27.90 5.86
N SER A 846 8.18 -28.77 6.17
CA SER A 846 8.49 -29.26 7.51
C SER A 846 9.86 -28.72 7.91
N MET A 847 9.98 -28.15 9.11
CA MET A 847 11.24 -27.64 9.67
C MET A 847 12.15 -28.77 10.18
N GLU A 848 11.73 -30.03 10.08
CA GLU A 848 12.58 -31.16 10.40
C GLU A 848 13.75 -31.23 9.40
N PRO A 849 15.01 -31.27 9.88
CA PRO A 849 16.17 -31.26 9.00
C PRO A 849 16.19 -32.56 8.18
N PRO A 850 16.42 -32.48 6.86
CA PRO A 850 16.49 -33.66 6.02
C PRO A 850 17.70 -34.51 6.38
N GLY A 851 17.60 -35.83 6.12
CA GLY A 851 18.68 -36.78 6.39
C GLY A 851 19.98 -36.43 5.64
N PRO A 852 21.15 -36.86 6.13
CA PRO A 852 22.43 -36.52 5.51
C PRO A 852 22.62 -37.21 4.16
N ASN A 853 23.26 -36.52 3.22
CA ASN A 853 23.76 -37.12 1.97
C ASN A 853 25.25 -36.78 1.76
N ILE A 854 25.87 -37.34 0.73
CA ILE A 854 27.31 -37.22 0.46
C ILE A 854 27.73 -35.76 0.20
N CYS A 855 26.88 -34.94 -0.44
CA CYS A 855 27.17 -33.53 -0.66
C CYS A 855 27.02 -32.68 0.60
N GLY A 856 26.20 -33.10 1.57
CA GLY A 856 26.04 -32.42 2.86
C GLY A 856 27.29 -32.45 3.74
N LEU A 857 28.24 -33.36 3.49
CA LEU A 857 29.52 -33.46 4.19
C LEU A 857 30.64 -32.82 3.37
N ASN A 858 31.11 -31.64 3.79
CA ASN A 858 32.22 -30.91 3.16
C ASN A 858 32.05 -30.74 1.63
N ASN A 859 30.81 -30.52 1.16
CA ASN A 859 30.47 -30.35 -0.26
C ASN A 859 30.97 -31.51 -1.17
N GLY A 860 31.03 -32.76 -0.66
CA GLY A 860 31.63 -33.88 -1.40
C GLY A 860 33.13 -33.74 -1.70
N GLY A 861 33.79 -32.75 -1.09
CA GLY A 861 35.15 -32.31 -1.43
C GLY A 861 35.24 -31.51 -2.73
N CYS A 862 34.12 -31.07 -3.30
CA CYS A 862 34.08 -30.17 -4.45
C CYS A 862 34.42 -28.74 -4.01
N SER A 863 35.21 -28.04 -4.83
CA SER A 863 35.58 -26.65 -4.56
C SER A 863 34.41 -25.67 -4.66
N HIS A 864 33.44 -25.93 -5.54
CA HIS A 864 32.32 -25.03 -5.86
C HIS A 864 30.97 -25.73 -5.67
N LEU A 865 30.51 -26.54 -6.64
CA LEU A 865 29.20 -27.21 -6.59
C LEU A 865 29.34 -28.72 -6.45
N CYS A 866 28.54 -29.34 -5.59
CA CYS A 866 28.35 -30.79 -5.51
C CYS A 866 26.93 -31.15 -5.94
N LEU A 867 26.79 -31.77 -7.10
CA LEU A 867 25.50 -32.09 -7.72
C LEU A 867 25.27 -33.60 -7.62
N ARG A 868 24.15 -34.03 -7.03
CA ARG A 868 23.82 -35.46 -6.94
C ARG A 868 23.51 -35.98 -8.33
N SER A 869 24.03 -37.16 -8.66
CA SER A 869 23.78 -37.77 -9.97
C SER A 869 23.72 -39.29 -9.83
N PRO A 870 22.58 -39.92 -10.18
CA PRO A 870 22.40 -41.37 -10.09
C PRO A 870 23.32 -42.14 -11.03
N THR A 871 23.70 -41.52 -12.15
CA THR A 871 24.57 -42.12 -13.18
C THR A 871 26.05 -41.90 -12.87
N ALA A 872 26.38 -40.98 -11.96
CA ALA A 872 27.75 -40.75 -11.55
C ALA A 872 28.29 -41.90 -10.69
N ARG A 873 29.54 -42.28 -10.93
CA ARG A 873 30.20 -43.40 -10.23
C ARG A 873 30.22 -43.23 -8.70
N MET A 874 30.31 -42.00 -8.21
CA MET A 874 30.32 -41.67 -6.77
C MET A 874 28.94 -41.24 -6.25
N GLY A 875 27.90 -41.29 -7.09
CA GLY A 875 26.56 -40.76 -6.78
C GLY A 875 26.46 -39.23 -6.75
N TYR A 876 27.52 -38.52 -7.14
CA TYR A 876 27.58 -37.07 -7.29
C TYR A 876 28.68 -36.69 -8.31
N THR A 877 28.58 -35.47 -8.84
CA THR A 877 29.58 -34.83 -9.69
C THR A 877 29.95 -33.47 -9.10
N CYS A 878 31.24 -33.13 -9.15
CA CYS A 878 31.66 -31.76 -8.87
C CYS A 878 31.46 -30.93 -10.12
N ALA A 879 30.90 -29.74 -9.98
CA ALA A 879 30.64 -28.84 -11.09
C ALA A 879 31.18 -27.43 -10.81
N CYS A 880 31.57 -26.77 -11.88
CA CYS A 880 32.07 -25.40 -11.86
C CYS A 880 31.02 -24.42 -12.39
N PRO A 881 31.12 -23.13 -12.04
CA PRO A 881 30.25 -22.10 -12.59
C PRO A 881 30.28 -22.09 -14.12
N THR A 882 29.23 -21.55 -14.75
CA THR A 882 29.13 -21.50 -16.22
C THR A 882 30.38 -20.84 -16.83
N GLY A 883 30.97 -21.50 -17.84
CA GLY A 883 32.16 -21.01 -18.54
C GLY A 883 33.50 -21.25 -17.84
N ILE A 884 33.50 -21.84 -16.63
CA ILE A 884 34.71 -22.23 -15.90
C ILE A 884 34.97 -23.73 -16.06
N ARG A 885 36.25 -24.10 -16.23
CA ARG A 885 36.67 -25.49 -16.40
C ARG A 885 36.94 -26.18 -15.07
N ILE A 886 36.65 -27.48 -15.04
CA ILE A 886 37.05 -28.35 -13.94
C ILE A 886 38.50 -28.79 -14.12
N GLY A 887 39.25 -28.80 -13.02
CA GLY A 887 40.63 -29.24 -12.93
C GLY A 887 40.78 -30.75 -13.17
N ARG A 888 42.03 -31.19 -13.34
CA ARG A 888 42.36 -32.61 -13.61
C ARG A 888 41.99 -33.56 -12.47
N ASP A 889 41.83 -33.04 -11.25
CA ASP A 889 41.40 -33.80 -10.09
C ASP A 889 39.89 -34.11 -10.08
N GLY A 890 39.12 -33.52 -11.00
CA GLY A 890 37.67 -33.66 -11.06
C GLY A 890 36.93 -33.02 -9.89
N LYS A 891 37.57 -32.11 -9.13
CA LYS A 891 37.00 -31.49 -7.92
C LYS A 891 37.25 -29.98 -7.80
N THR A 892 38.39 -29.50 -8.27
CA THR A 892 38.75 -28.08 -8.22
C THR A 892 38.35 -27.37 -9.51
N CYS A 893 37.93 -26.12 -9.43
CA CYS A 893 37.63 -25.28 -10.60
C CYS A 893 38.77 -24.30 -10.86
N SER A 894 38.99 -23.92 -12.11
CA SER A 894 39.91 -22.84 -12.46
C SER A 894 39.34 -21.47 -12.10
N ASP A 895 40.20 -20.47 -11.87
CA ASP A 895 39.75 -19.14 -11.42
C ASP A 895 39.00 -18.36 -12.52
N LEU A 896 39.53 -18.33 -13.75
CA LEU A 896 38.93 -17.64 -14.90
C LEU A 896 39.24 -18.41 -16.22
N PRO A 897 38.37 -18.30 -17.24
CA PRO A 897 38.71 -18.78 -18.59
C PRO A 897 39.80 -17.90 -19.23
N GLU A 898 40.75 -18.50 -19.94
CA GLU A 898 41.82 -17.76 -20.64
C GLU A 898 41.34 -17.23 -21.99
N GLU A 899 40.47 -17.97 -22.69
CA GLU A 899 39.90 -17.64 -24.00
C GLU A 899 38.37 -17.44 -23.93
N TYR A 900 37.91 -16.22 -24.18
CA TYR A 900 36.48 -15.89 -24.18
C TYR A 900 36.13 -14.77 -25.17
N LEU A 901 34.88 -14.77 -25.62
CA LEU A 901 34.26 -13.67 -26.37
C LEU A 901 33.45 -12.79 -25.43
N LEU A 902 33.57 -11.47 -25.60
CA LEU A 902 32.70 -10.48 -24.97
C LEU A 902 31.78 -9.89 -26.03
N PHE A 903 30.50 -9.79 -25.73
CA PHE A 903 29.51 -9.16 -26.60
C PHE A 903 28.46 -8.43 -25.79
N THR A 904 27.86 -7.40 -26.38
CA THR A 904 26.77 -6.64 -25.77
C THR A 904 25.45 -6.99 -26.41
N THR A 905 24.40 -6.92 -25.61
CA THR A 905 23.04 -6.66 -26.06
C THR A 905 22.67 -5.24 -25.63
N ARG A 906 21.47 -4.77 -25.96
CA ARG A 906 21.03 -3.41 -25.56
C ARG A 906 21.13 -3.19 -24.05
N LEU A 907 20.79 -4.21 -23.26
CA LEU A 907 20.61 -4.10 -21.81
C LEU A 907 21.60 -4.95 -20.99
N SER A 908 22.52 -5.69 -21.63
CA SER A 908 23.45 -6.56 -20.91
C SER A 908 24.77 -6.77 -21.64
N ILE A 909 25.83 -7.03 -20.88
CA ILE A 909 27.14 -7.43 -21.39
C ILE A 909 27.36 -8.89 -21.04
N ARG A 910 27.80 -9.69 -22.01
CA ARG A 910 27.86 -11.15 -21.90
C ARG A 910 29.25 -11.67 -22.26
N ARG A 911 29.66 -12.73 -21.58
CA ARG A 911 30.91 -13.46 -21.78
C ARG A 911 30.63 -14.90 -22.21
N LEU A 912 31.17 -15.32 -23.35
CA LEU A 912 31.11 -16.71 -23.83
C LEU A 912 32.50 -17.33 -23.75
N SER A 913 32.66 -18.41 -22.98
CA SER A 913 33.92 -19.15 -22.91
C SER A 913 34.12 -19.98 -24.19
N LEU A 914 35.31 -19.90 -24.80
CA LEU A 914 35.66 -20.71 -25.97
C LEU A 914 36.27 -22.07 -25.60
N GLU A 915 36.60 -22.25 -24.32
CA GLU A 915 37.23 -23.47 -23.80
C GLU A 915 36.23 -24.47 -23.23
N ALA A 916 35.04 -23.99 -22.86
CA ALA A 916 33.98 -24.81 -22.27
C ALA A 916 33.10 -25.41 -23.36
N ASP A 917 32.82 -26.71 -23.27
CA ASP A 917 32.06 -27.46 -24.28
C ASP A 917 30.57 -27.06 -24.39
N THR A 918 30.08 -26.18 -23.50
CA THR A 918 28.66 -25.85 -23.38
C THR A 918 28.19 -24.74 -24.32
N ASN A 919 29.09 -23.96 -24.95
CA ASN A 919 28.75 -22.78 -25.76
C ASN A 919 27.71 -21.84 -25.09
N THR A 920 27.68 -21.80 -23.76
CA THR A 920 26.77 -20.96 -22.96
C THR A 920 27.47 -19.68 -22.50
N TYR A 921 26.73 -18.57 -22.50
CA TYR A 921 27.24 -17.28 -22.06
C TYR A 921 26.92 -17.01 -20.59
N VAL A 922 27.73 -16.16 -19.96
CA VAL A 922 27.53 -15.60 -18.63
C VAL A 922 27.24 -14.12 -18.78
N GLU A 923 26.15 -13.65 -18.20
CA GLU A 923 25.87 -12.22 -18.10
C GLU A 923 26.77 -11.60 -17.02
N LEU A 924 27.49 -10.54 -17.37
CA LEU A 924 28.36 -9.83 -16.44
C LEU A 924 27.52 -8.87 -15.59
N PRO A 925 27.83 -8.71 -14.28
CA PRO A 925 27.04 -7.88 -13.36
C PRO A 925 27.33 -6.37 -13.53
N VAL A 926 27.28 -5.88 -14.77
CA VAL A 926 27.48 -4.48 -15.11
C VAL A 926 26.12 -3.79 -15.14
N GLY A 927 25.85 -2.92 -14.17
CA GLY A 927 24.59 -2.17 -14.06
C GLY A 927 24.53 -0.88 -14.91
N ASP A 928 23.37 -0.24 -14.89
CA ASP A 928 23.06 1.04 -15.57
C ASP A 928 23.27 1.01 -17.10
N LEU A 929 22.76 -0.03 -17.76
CA LEU A 929 22.80 -0.21 -19.21
C LEU A 929 21.42 0.06 -19.80
N GLU A 930 21.30 1.05 -20.69
CA GLU A 930 20.05 1.41 -21.36
C GLU A 930 20.06 1.01 -22.84
N ASN A 931 21.15 1.35 -23.54
CA ASN A 931 21.33 0.94 -24.93
C ASN A 931 22.82 0.83 -25.27
N THR A 932 23.43 -0.29 -24.89
CA THR A 932 24.84 -0.55 -25.12
C THR A 932 25.09 -1.06 -26.53
N ILE A 933 25.94 -0.38 -27.31
CA ILE A 933 26.14 -0.68 -28.74
C ILE A 933 27.52 -1.26 -29.03
N ALA A 934 28.59 -0.63 -28.55
CA ALA A 934 29.95 -1.07 -28.81
C ALA A 934 30.71 -1.31 -27.51
N LEU A 935 31.64 -2.27 -27.55
CA LEU A 935 32.55 -2.57 -26.45
C LEU A 935 33.95 -2.84 -26.96
N ASP A 936 34.95 -2.56 -26.12
CA ASP A 936 36.31 -3.07 -26.26
C ASP A 936 36.95 -3.25 -24.88
N TYR A 937 38.05 -3.99 -24.81
CA TYR A 937 38.61 -4.47 -23.55
C TYR A 937 40.13 -4.34 -23.46
N HIS A 938 40.61 -3.90 -22.29
CA HIS A 938 42.03 -3.82 -21.98
C HIS A 938 42.48 -5.03 -21.14
N TYR A 939 42.98 -6.07 -21.80
CA TYR A 939 43.40 -7.32 -21.15
C TYR A 939 44.39 -7.13 -19.99
N GLY A 940 45.48 -6.37 -20.18
CA GLY A 940 46.51 -6.21 -19.14
C GLY A 940 46.06 -5.49 -17.86
N ARG A 941 44.98 -4.70 -17.91
CA ARG A 941 44.43 -3.93 -16.77
C ARG A 941 43.08 -4.46 -16.30
N GLN A 942 42.54 -5.46 -17.00
CA GLN A 942 41.21 -6.03 -16.82
C GLN A 942 40.06 -5.00 -16.83
N LEU A 943 40.12 -4.04 -17.76
CA LEU A 943 39.14 -2.94 -17.86
C LEU A 943 38.28 -3.09 -19.11
N LEU A 944 36.96 -3.05 -18.92
CA LEU A 944 35.96 -3.03 -19.97
C LEU A 944 35.57 -1.58 -20.30
N PHE A 945 35.46 -1.27 -21.60
CA PHE A 945 34.98 0.00 -22.11
C PHE A 945 33.79 -0.23 -23.02
N TYR A 946 32.74 0.56 -22.84
CA TYR A 946 31.51 0.40 -23.62
C TYR A 946 30.78 1.73 -23.83
N THR A 947 30.02 1.81 -24.91
CA THR A 947 29.22 2.98 -25.28
C THR A 947 27.75 2.77 -24.95
N ASP A 948 27.12 3.74 -24.30
CA ASP A 948 25.66 3.79 -24.15
C ASP A 948 25.12 4.98 -24.95
N VAL A 949 24.40 4.67 -26.02
CA VAL A 949 23.91 5.68 -26.98
C VAL A 949 22.61 6.33 -26.53
N TYR A 950 21.90 5.77 -25.54
CA TYR A 950 20.72 6.43 -24.99
C TYR A 950 21.13 7.48 -23.95
N LEU A 951 22.18 7.17 -23.17
CA LEU A 951 22.72 8.06 -22.16
C LEU A 951 23.78 9.04 -22.70
N ASP A 952 24.20 8.92 -23.97
CA ASP A 952 25.28 9.71 -24.59
C ASP A 952 26.60 9.65 -23.81
N VAL A 953 27.00 8.45 -23.37
CA VAL A 953 28.20 8.25 -22.54
C VAL A 953 29.09 7.11 -23.02
N ILE A 954 30.39 7.26 -22.75
CA ILE A 954 31.35 6.16 -22.77
C ILE A 954 31.69 5.83 -21.32
N LYS A 955 31.47 4.57 -20.93
CA LYS A 955 31.71 4.08 -19.58
C LYS A 955 32.91 3.11 -19.55
N ARG A 956 33.49 2.99 -18.36
CA ARG A 956 34.54 2.04 -18.00
C ARG A 956 34.10 1.28 -16.77
N SER A 957 34.27 -0.04 -16.75
CA SER A 957 34.09 -0.87 -15.55
C SER A 957 35.12 -1.98 -15.49
N ASN A 958 35.21 -2.65 -14.33
CA ASN A 958 35.81 -3.97 -14.24
C ASN A 958 34.82 -5.03 -14.81
N LEU A 959 35.30 -6.24 -15.07
CA LEU A 959 34.46 -7.35 -15.54
C LEU A 959 33.42 -7.82 -14.50
N ASP A 960 33.69 -7.61 -13.22
CA ASP A 960 32.78 -7.88 -12.09
C ASP A 960 31.80 -6.72 -11.81
N GLY A 961 31.71 -5.75 -12.73
CA GLY A 961 30.84 -4.57 -12.59
C GLY A 961 31.36 -3.50 -11.62
N THR A 962 32.40 -3.79 -10.84
CA THR A 962 32.96 -2.83 -9.89
C THR A 962 33.71 -1.71 -10.61
N ASN A 963 33.94 -0.60 -9.90
CA ASN A 963 34.67 0.58 -10.42
C ASN A 963 34.06 1.15 -11.72
N SER A 964 32.74 1.00 -11.90
CA SER A 964 32.01 1.60 -13.02
C SER A 964 32.08 3.14 -12.96
N LYS A 965 32.58 3.76 -14.03
CA LYS A 965 32.79 5.21 -14.15
C LYS A 965 32.48 5.67 -15.56
N THR A 966 31.79 6.80 -15.67
CA THR A 966 31.63 7.51 -16.95
C THR A 966 32.91 8.27 -17.26
N ILE A 967 33.56 7.99 -18.39
CA ILE A 967 34.81 8.64 -18.80
C ILE A 967 34.58 9.77 -19.81
N VAL A 968 33.54 9.68 -20.64
CA VAL A 968 33.16 10.74 -21.58
C VAL A 968 31.64 10.91 -21.54
N SER A 969 31.16 12.15 -21.34
CA SER A 969 29.72 12.47 -21.21
C SER A 969 29.30 13.77 -21.90
N ARG A 970 30.19 14.39 -22.68
CA ARG A 970 29.93 15.67 -23.34
C ARG A 970 30.18 15.53 -24.83
N LYS A 971 29.36 16.17 -25.67
CA LYS A 971 29.51 16.17 -27.13
C LYS A 971 29.62 14.73 -27.68
N LEU A 972 28.70 13.88 -27.24
CA LEU A 972 28.42 12.56 -27.79
C LEU A 972 26.95 12.57 -28.22
N GLN A 973 26.61 11.83 -29.28
CA GLN A 973 25.22 11.73 -29.73
C GLN A 973 24.87 10.34 -30.27
N THR A 974 25.72 9.74 -31.10
CA THR A 974 25.53 8.36 -31.59
C THR A 974 26.89 7.66 -31.73
N THR A 975 27.42 7.25 -30.58
CA THR A 975 28.72 6.56 -30.50
C THR A 975 28.59 5.07 -30.83
N ASP A 976 28.78 4.74 -32.10
CA ASP A 976 28.56 3.40 -32.64
C ASP A 976 29.79 2.49 -32.63
N GLY A 977 30.99 3.01 -32.37
CA GLY A 977 32.21 2.21 -32.33
C GLY A 977 33.22 2.75 -31.32
N VAL A 978 33.91 1.84 -30.65
CA VAL A 978 34.95 2.12 -29.67
C VAL A 978 36.10 1.14 -29.85
N ALA A 979 37.34 1.61 -29.72
CA ALA A 979 38.50 0.73 -29.64
C ALA A 979 39.56 1.29 -28.70
N VAL A 980 40.24 0.38 -28.02
CA VAL A 980 41.25 0.64 -27.00
C VAL A 980 42.63 0.34 -27.56
N ASP A 981 43.50 1.33 -27.49
CA ASP A 981 44.93 1.15 -27.66
C ASP A 981 45.54 0.80 -26.31
N TRP A 982 45.66 -0.50 -26.07
CA TRP A 982 46.22 -1.07 -24.83
C TRP A 982 47.73 -0.90 -24.70
N VAL A 983 48.43 -0.41 -25.73
CA VAL A 983 49.88 -0.17 -25.67
C VAL A 983 50.16 1.26 -25.18
N ALA A 984 49.40 2.24 -25.66
CA ALA A 984 49.58 3.64 -25.31
C ALA A 984 48.57 4.19 -24.28
N ASP A 985 47.66 3.34 -23.77
CA ASP A 985 46.58 3.71 -22.87
C ASP A 985 45.69 4.85 -23.44
N ASN A 986 45.24 4.68 -24.68
CA ASN A 986 44.31 5.60 -25.34
C ASN A 986 43.02 4.89 -25.77
N ILE A 987 41.92 5.62 -25.83
CA ILE A 987 40.63 5.17 -26.33
C ILE A 987 40.23 6.00 -27.53
N TYR A 988 39.77 5.32 -28.59
CA TYR A 988 39.30 5.89 -29.84
C TYR A 988 37.83 5.55 -30.03
N TRP A 989 37.06 6.45 -30.60
CA TRP A 989 35.66 6.19 -30.91
C TRP A 989 35.19 6.97 -32.12
N THR A 990 34.17 6.41 -32.76
CA THR A 990 33.38 7.02 -33.83
C THR A 990 32.10 7.58 -33.25
N ASP A 991 31.65 8.71 -33.79
CA ASP A 991 30.37 9.32 -33.41
C ASP A 991 29.67 9.82 -34.66
N ALA A 992 28.55 9.18 -35.00
CA ALA A 992 27.86 9.43 -36.26
C ALA A 992 27.03 10.72 -36.25
N GLY A 993 26.56 11.16 -35.08
CA GLY A 993 25.75 12.37 -34.93
C GLY A 993 26.54 13.65 -35.27
N PRO A 994 27.66 13.93 -34.58
CA PRO A 994 28.55 15.04 -34.93
C PRO A 994 29.51 14.69 -36.08
N LYS A 995 29.47 13.45 -36.60
CA LYS A 995 30.32 12.94 -37.69
C LYS A 995 31.82 13.10 -37.39
N THR A 996 32.26 12.55 -36.26
CA THR A 996 33.66 12.69 -35.80
C THR A 996 34.32 11.37 -35.45
N ILE A 997 35.65 11.36 -35.50
CA ILE A 997 36.49 10.35 -34.86
C ILE A 997 37.35 11.06 -33.82
N SER A 998 37.28 10.60 -32.58
CA SER A 998 37.95 11.23 -31.43
C SER A 998 38.86 10.24 -30.71
N VAL A 999 39.84 10.79 -29.98
CA VAL A 999 40.75 10.06 -29.10
C VAL A 999 40.83 10.73 -27.73
N ALA A 1000 41.00 9.95 -26.68
CA ALA A 1000 41.30 10.42 -25.33
C ALA A 1000 42.19 9.40 -24.60
N ARG A 1001 42.67 9.76 -23.41
CA ARG A 1001 43.25 8.78 -22.46
C ARG A 1001 42.16 7.85 -21.92
N LEU A 1002 42.55 6.70 -21.36
CA LEU A 1002 41.61 5.74 -20.75
C LEU A 1002 40.76 6.30 -19.60
N ASP A 1003 41.13 7.45 -19.02
CA ASP A 1003 40.34 8.16 -18.01
C ASP A 1003 39.44 9.26 -18.60
N GLY A 1004 39.41 9.42 -19.93
CA GLY A 1004 38.68 10.45 -20.65
C GLY A 1004 39.39 11.80 -20.74
N SER A 1005 40.57 11.95 -20.12
CA SER A 1005 41.35 13.18 -20.18
C SER A 1005 42.01 13.38 -21.56
N SER A 1006 42.47 14.60 -21.82
CA SER A 1006 43.23 14.95 -23.04
C SER A 1006 42.50 14.62 -24.36
N ARG A 1007 41.17 14.79 -24.38
CA ARG A 1007 40.34 14.52 -25.57
C ARG A 1007 40.76 15.40 -26.75
N LYS A 1008 40.92 14.79 -27.93
CA LYS A 1008 41.18 15.44 -29.22
C LYS A 1008 40.28 14.85 -30.31
N VAL A 1009 39.73 15.69 -31.17
CA VAL A 1009 39.05 15.26 -32.40
C VAL A 1009 40.11 15.07 -33.49
N LEU A 1010 40.15 13.88 -34.10
CA LEU A 1010 41.10 13.53 -35.16
C LEU A 1010 40.54 13.82 -36.55
N ILE A 1011 39.25 13.55 -36.74
CA ILE A 1011 38.54 13.80 -38.00
C ILE A 1011 37.18 14.42 -37.69
N ASP A 1012 36.86 15.51 -38.40
CA ASP A 1012 35.58 16.25 -38.32
C ASP A 1012 35.01 16.62 -39.70
N GLN A 1013 35.65 16.18 -40.79
CA GLN A 1013 35.23 16.47 -42.17
C GLN A 1013 35.25 15.21 -43.05
N GLY A 1014 34.30 15.13 -43.99
CA GLY A 1014 34.24 14.04 -44.97
C GLY A 1014 33.92 12.66 -44.38
N LEU A 1015 33.30 12.64 -43.19
CA LEU A 1015 32.64 11.48 -42.61
C LEU A 1015 31.14 11.64 -42.85
N ASP A 1016 30.45 10.53 -43.14
CA ASP A 1016 29.00 10.56 -43.28
C ASP A 1016 28.31 9.85 -42.12
N GLU A 1017 28.54 8.54 -41.99
CA GLU A 1017 28.01 7.69 -40.91
C GLU A 1017 29.14 6.76 -40.42
N PRO A 1018 30.11 7.25 -39.64
CA PRO A 1018 31.20 6.43 -39.10
C PRO A 1018 30.68 5.45 -38.04
N ARG A 1019 30.99 4.15 -38.19
CA ARG A 1019 30.43 3.09 -37.33
C ARG A 1019 31.49 2.24 -36.64
N ALA A 1020 31.90 1.11 -37.21
CA ALA A 1020 32.88 0.23 -36.59
C ALA A 1020 34.27 0.85 -36.66
N LEU A 1021 35.05 0.71 -35.58
CA LEU A 1021 36.39 1.25 -35.47
C LEU A 1021 37.29 0.23 -34.79
N VAL A 1022 38.48 0.01 -35.38
CA VAL A 1022 39.48 -0.93 -34.87
C VAL A 1022 40.87 -0.35 -35.00
N VAL A 1023 41.72 -0.67 -34.02
CA VAL A 1023 43.08 -0.12 -33.91
C VAL A 1023 44.13 -1.22 -34.02
N HIS A 1024 45.31 -0.88 -34.56
CA HIS A 1024 46.48 -1.74 -34.55
C HIS A 1024 47.63 -1.04 -33.83
N PRO A 1025 47.72 -1.17 -32.49
CA PRO A 1025 48.66 -0.41 -31.65
C PRO A 1025 50.12 -0.49 -32.10
N SER A 1026 50.62 -1.70 -32.36
CA SER A 1026 52.04 -1.90 -32.73
C SER A 1026 52.44 -1.34 -34.10
N ARG A 1027 51.48 -1.01 -34.97
CA ARG A 1027 51.73 -0.36 -36.27
C ARG A 1027 51.25 1.08 -36.32
N GLY A 1028 50.62 1.58 -35.26
CA GLY A 1028 50.11 2.95 -35.20
C GLY A 1028 48.97 3.24 -36.19
N LEU A 1029 48.11 2.26 -36.49
CA LEU A 1029 47.06 2.38 -37.50
C LEU A 1029 45.66 2.32 -36.89
N VAL A 1030 44.73 3.07 -37.48
CA VAL A 1030 43.30 3.03 -37.18
C VAL A 1030 42.53 2.76 -38.47
N PHE A 1031 41.57 1.85 -38.40
CA PHE A 1031 40.63 1.56 -39.48
C PHE A 1031 39.21 1.79 -38.99
N TRP A 1032 38.35 2.29 -39.87
CA TRP A 1032 36.94 2.45 -39.57
C TRP A 1032 36.09 2.26 -40.81
N THR A 1033 34.83 1.93 -40.58
CA THR A 1033 33.78 1.87 -41.60
C THR A 1033 32.97 3.16 -41.59
N ASP A 1034 32.67 3.68 -42.77
CA ASP A 1034 31.79 4.84 -43.00
C ASP A 1034 30.75 4.42 -44.04
N TRP A 1035 29.49 4.31 -43.64
CA TRP A 1035 28.44 3.62 -44.40
C TRP A 1035 27.33 4.53 -44.95
N GLY A 1036 27.57 5.86 -44.97
CA GLY A 1036 26.61 6.81 -45.54
C GLY A 1036 26.47 6.71 -47.06
N GLU A 1037 26.26 7.81 -47.78
CA GLU A 1037 25.99 7.82 -49.23
C GLU A 1037 27.00 7.03 -50.07
N LYS A 1038 28.24 6.91 -49.59
CA LYS A 1038 29.29 6.08 -50.19
C LYS A 1038 29.96 5.20 -49.14
N ALA A 1039 29.47 3.97 -49.02
CA ALA A 1039 30.05 2.96 -48.12
C ALA A 1039 31.53 2.69 -48.44
N LYS A 1040 32.39 2.93 -47.46
CA LYS A 1040 33.85 2.84 -47.60
C LYS A 1040 34.51 2.41 -46.31
N ILE A 1041 35.67 1.76 -46.47
CA ILE A 1041 36.60 1.50 -45.36
C ILE A 1041 37.82 2.39 -45.54
N GLU A 1042 38.12 3.16 -44.51
CA GLU A 1042 39.23 4.09 -44.48
C GLU A 1042 40.28 3.68 -43.45
N LYS A 1043 41.48 4.23 -43.64
CA LYS A 1043 42.64 4.01 -42.78
C LYS A 1043 43.35 5.31 -42.51
N MET A 1044 43.81 5.50 -41.28
CA MET A 1044 44.71 6.59 -40.89
C MET A 1044 45.80 6.10 -39.93
N ASN A 1045 46.79 6.97 -39.68
CA ASN A 1045 47.69 6.82 -38.55
C ASN A 1045 46.99 7.28 -37.27
N MET A 1046 47.40 6.75 -36.11
CA MET A 1046 46.80 7.08 -34.80
C MET A 1046 46.85 8.57 -34.40
N ASP A 1047 47.71 9.36 -35.01
CA ASP A 1047 47.79 10.82 -34.81
C ASP A 1047 46.79 11.62 -35.66
N GLY A 1048 46.03 10.95 -36.54
CA GLY A 1048 45.11 11.53 -37.51
C GLY A 1048 45.72 11.79 -38.90
N SER A 1049 47.02 11.57 -39.08
CA SER A 1049 47.70 11.79 -40.36
C SER A 1049 47.51 10.63 -41.34
N GLY A 1050 47.80 10.88 -42.62
CA GLY A 1050 47.88 9.80 -43.62
C GLY A 1050 46.56 9.12 -43.98
N ARG A 1051 45.42 9.80 -43.76
CA ARG A 1051 44.06 9.34 -44.12
C ARG A 1051 44.00 8.90 -45.59
N LYS A 1052 43.54 7.67 -45.84
CA LYS A 1052 43.34 7.12 -47.19
C LYS A 1052 42.09 6.25 -47.23
N VAL A 1053 41.26 6.45 -48.24
CA VAL A 1053 40.18 5.53 -48.63
C VAL A 1053 40.79 4.28 -49.26
N ARG A 1054 40.44 3.09 -48.77
CA ARG A 1054 41.09 1.84 -49.19
C ARG A 1054 40.16 0.87 -49.89
N ILE A 1055 38.91 0.78 -49.46
CA ILE A 1055 37.95 -0.17 -50.00
C ILE A 1055 36.65 0.59 -50.23
N ALA A 1056 36.19 0.63 -51.48
CA ALA A 1056 34.82 0.96 -51.80
C ALA A 1056 34.00 -0.32 -51.61
N VAL A 1057 33.03 -0.27 -50.68
CA VAL A 1057 32.17 -1.41 -50.38
C VAL A 1057 30.97 -1.35 -51.34
N ILE A 1058 30.49 -2.51 -51.77
CA ILE A 1058 29.47 -2.61 -52.82
C ILE A 1058 28.08 -2.30 -52.26
N CYS A 1059 27.87 -2.53 -50.97
CA CYS A 1059 26.56 -2.44 -50.32
C CYS A 1059 26.53 -1.42 -49.17
N SER A 1060 25.35 -0.84 -48.94
CA SER A 1060 25.06 0.21 -47.95
C SER A 1060 24.45 -0.31 -46.64
N GLY A 1061 24.68 -1.57 -46.28
CA GLY A 1061 24.11 -2.17 -45.06
C GLY A 1061 24.99 -2.05 -43.82
N ARG A 1062 24.64 -2.78 -42.75
CA ARG A 1062 25.34 -2.74 -41.46
C ARG A 1062 26.72 -3.41 -41.57
N THR A 1063 27.79 -2.63 -41.48
CA THR A 1063 29.17 -3.14 -41.59
C THR A 1063 29.88 -3.12 -40.23
N ASP A 1064 30.49 -4.25 -39.86
CA ASP A 1064 31.44 -4.37 -38.75
C ASP A 1064 32.83 -4.76 -39.27
N SER A 1065 33.89 -4.56 -38.48
CA SER A 1065 35.27 -4.86 -38.87
C SER A 1065 36.13 -5.36 -37.72
N SER A 1066 37.07 -6.26 -38.00
CA SER A 1066 38.04 -6.80 -37.05
C SER A 1066 39.41 -7.02 -37.70
N ILE A 1067 40.48 -7.07 -36.91
CA ILE A 1067 41.86 -7.19 -37.41
C ILE A 1067 42.49 -8.49 -36.90
N ASP A 1068 43.14 -9.21 -37.81
CA ASP A 1068 44.13 -10.23 -37.46
C ASP A 1068 45.51 -9.58 -37.38
N TYR A 1069 45.96 -9.38 -36.14
CA TYR A 1069 47.23 -8.74 -35.81
C TYR A 1069 48.44 -9.52 -36.34
N ASN A 1070 48.37 -10.85 -36.35
CA ASN A 1070 49.49 -11.72 -36.73
C ASN A 1070 49.67 -11.77 -38.26
N ASN A 1071 48.56 -11.91 -38.99
CA ASN A 1071 48.61 -12.05 -40.45
C ASN A 1071 48.45 -10.73 -41.21
N SER A 1072 48.33 -9.59 -40.50
CA SER A 1072 48.18 -8.26 -41.08
C SER A 1072 46.96 -8.15 -42.02
N ARG A 1073 45.84 -8.73 -41.60
CA ARG A 1073 44.60 -8.77 -42.38
C ARG A 1073 43.47 -8.04 -41.68
N LEU A 1074 42.63 -7.39 -42.48
CA LEU A 1074 41.38 -6.79 -42.05
C LEU A 1074 40.25 -7.70 -42.50
N PHE A 1075 39.37 -8.03 -41.56
CA PHE A 1075 38.09 -8.70 -41.79
C PHE A 1075 36.97 -7.68 -41.67
N TYR A 1076 35.98 -7.76 -42.55
CA TYR A 1076 34.82 -6.89 -42.49
C TYR A 1076 33.58 -7.58 -43.03
N VAL A 1077 32.43 -7.13 -42.54
CA VAL A 1077 31.11 -7.59 -42.98
C VAL A 1077 30.65 -6.70 -44.14
N ASP A 1078 30.30 -7.32 -45.26
CA ASP A 1078 29.62 -6.69 -46.40
C ASP A 1078 28.19 -7.25 -46.42
N ALA A 1079 27.26 -6.52 -45.78
CA ALA A 1079 25.87 -6.93 -45.60
C ALA A 1079 24.92 -6.00 -46.36
N SER A 1080 23.87 -6.58 -46.94
CA SER A 1080 22.77 -5.91 -47.64
C SER A 1080 21.51 -6.79 -47.59
N ASP A 1081 20.37 -6.26 -48.03
CA ASP A 1081 19.11 -7.03 -48.07
C ASP A 1081 19.18 -8.27 -48.97
N GLU A 1082 20.13 -8.32 -49.92
CA GLU A 1082 20.27 -9.44 -50.88
C GLU A 1082 21.57 -10.24 -50.71
N LEU A 1083 22.55 -9.75 -49.96
CA LEU A 1083 23.90 -10.32 -49.92
C LEU A 1083 24.58 -10.07 -48.57
N ASN A 1084 24.93 -11.15 -47.85
CA ASN A 1084 25.59 -11.10 -46.55
C ASN A 1084 26.87 -11.94 -46.57
N ARG A 1085 28.04 -11.31 -46.50
CA ARG A 1085 29.32 -12.04 -46.52
C ARG A 1085 30.35 -11.43 -45.60
N ILE A 1086 31.24 -12.27 -45.09
CA ILE A 1086 32.44 -11.87 -44.36
C ILE A 1086 33.61 -11.96 -45.33
N GLU A 1087 34.32 -10.85 -45.49
CA GLU A 1087 35.46 -10.77 -46.39
C GLU A 1087 36.73 -10.38 -45.66
N THR A 1088 37.87 -10.69 -46.28
CA THR A 1088 39.20 -10.37 -45.76
C THR A 1088 40.06 -9.73 -46.83
N CYS A 1089 40.93 -8.81 -46.44
CA CYS A 1089 41.93 -8.18 -47.30
C CYS A 1089 43.20 -7.85 -46.51
N ASP A 1090 44.28 -7.51 -47.21
CA ASP A 1090 45.44 -6.91 -46.55
C ASP A 1090 45.19 -5.43 -46.16
N PHE A 1091 46.04 -4.85 -45.30
CA PHE A 1091 45.90 -3.46 -44.85
C PHE A 1091 46.03 -2.38 -45.93
N ASN A 1092 46.34 -2.77 -47.18
CA ASN A 1092 46.33 -1.88 -48.34
C ASN A 1092 45.08 -2.05 -49.22
N GLY A 1093 44.12 -2.90 -48.82
CA GLY A 1093 42.90 -3.20 -49.56
C GLY A 1093 43.11 -4.18 -50.72
N ARG A 1094 44.25 -4.86 -50.78
CA ARG A 1094 44.56 -5.85 -51.83
C ARG A 1094 44.29 -7.27 -51.33
N LYS A 1095 44.29 -8.23 -52.25
CA LYS A 1095 44.05 -9.67 -51.96
C LYS A 1095 42.71 -9.93 -51.27
N ARG A 1096 41.64 -9.26 -51.73
CA ARG A 1096 40.27 -9.44 -51.25
C ARG A 1096 39.81 -10.89 -51.46
N ARG A 1097 39.24 -11.51 -50.43
CA ARG A 1097 38.70 -12.87 -50.46
C ARG A 1097 37.46 -12.97 -49.58
N VAL A 1098 36.44 -13.69 -50.05
CA VAL A 1098 35.27 -14.08 -49.25
C VAL A 1098 35.65 -15.25 -48.33
N VAL A 1099 35.36 -15.11 -47.05
CA VAL A 1099 35.65 -16.09 -45.98
C VAL A 1099 34.40 -16.92 -45.67
N VAL A 1100 33.25 -16.26 -45.56
CA VAL A 1100 31.92 -16.84 -45.32
C VAL A 1100 30.94 -16.06 -46.19
N SER A 1101 30.02 -16.74 -46.89
CA SER A 1101 28.94 -16.14 -47.68
C SER A 1101 27.62 -16.80 -47.39
#